data_AF-A0A6L8E2J6-F1
#
_entry.id   AF-A0A6L8E2J6-F1
#
_cell.length_a   1.000
_cell.length_b   1.000
_cell.length_c   1.000
_cell.angle_alpha   90.00
_cell.angle_beta   90.00
_cell.angle_gamma   90.00
#
_symmetry.space_group_name_H-M   'P 1'
#
loop_
_entity.id
_entity.type
_entity.pdbx_description
1 polymer ?
#
loop_
_entity_poly.entity_id
_entity_poly.type
_entity_poly.pdbx_seq_one_letter_code
_entity_poly.pdbx_strand_id
1 'polypeptide(L)'
;MQNQTGARRGRPGPTCAIRWWAALLTCVVGAAATAAAANPEATYRWHGELVALDEAAGSVTVKSPAADPDGLASLAEARAGDRILITWSGAEDRAGAIRMAVPYAGADPAPAAVQEAVEADGDAAAAEESARFLSAKFVAVDTGAAHLTFEAPLPAGSLGKVRSLTRGARITATTTRGGAEADARLLSIAAYNPSPEWRPSPQRGATYRWQGELVSLDEATGTLTVKARVASQTGLAAVAGAKSGEPIVINWSGFESRASGIRSAMPDDGSGLWGSNRFLLRATFVEADDTGRYLTFETAVPTQSRATVRSLTRGAWASVTSPHHPSDGSPAVLSVDAYVASRERRPAPLPGASYRWDAELLALDESTGTVTVKSRVASPAGLAAVAGAKSGAPIVITWSGYGSRASGIRAAMPDDDSGLWGSDRFLLRAAFVETDETGRYLTFKTRVPAESLATLRSLTRGSWASVRSPHHPSDGSAAVLAVDSYVPLRERRPAPLPGATYRWDGELVSLDESTGTVTVKSRVASPAGLAAVAGAESGAPIVITWSGYESRASGIRSAMPDDGSGLWGSNRFLLRATLVKADDAGRYLTFKTKVPAGSLATVRSLTRGSWARVTSPHHPGGEARSVMAVNAYVPSPERRPAPSPGATYRWDGELVSLDEATGTLRVRSRVASPAGLAAVTDARAGAPIVITWSGYDSQANGIRTAMPDDGSGLWGSNRFLLRATFVEADEAGRYLTFEVAVPEASLEAVRALAQGAWTSVTSPHHPADASPAVMAVTAYAASATLDSAAQ
;
A
#
# COMPACT_ATOMS: atom_id res chain seq x y z
N MET A 1 57.94 68.47 -30.10
CA MET A 1 57.51 68.05 -31.46
C MET A 1 56.05 67.64 -31.39
N GLN A 2 55.30 68.03 -32.42
CA GLN A 2 53.84 68.21 -32.49
C GLN A 2 53.01 66.91 -32.67
N ASN A 3 51.69 67.11 -32.44
CA ASN A 3 50.47 66.46 -33.02
C ASN A 3 49.66 65.68 -31.97
N GLN A 4 48.57 66.19 -31.40
CA GLN A 4 47.24 66.59 -31.93
C GLN A 4 46.45 65.49 -32.67
N THR A 5 45.36 65.04 -32.02
CA THR A 5 43.96 64.76 -32.47
C THR A 5 43.38 63.74 -31.47
N GLY A 6 42.20 63.85 -30.84
CA GLY A 6 41.03 64.70 -31.03
C GLY A 6 39.79 63.83 -31.27
N ALA A 7 39.01 63.46 -30.23
CA ALA A 7 37.59 63.10 -30.34
C ALA A 7 36.89 62.98 -28.98
N ARG A 8 36.08 63.98 -28.63
CA ARG A 8 35.05 63.95 -27.58
C ARG A 8 33.88 63.06 -28.03
N ARG A 9 33.35 62.19 -27.15
CA ARG A 9 32.00 61.62 -27.28
C ARG A 9 31.13 62.09 -26.11
N GLY A 10 30.04 62.76 -26.46
CA GLY A 10 29.03 63.27 -25.53
C GLY A 10 28.13 62.17 -24.98
N ARG A 11 27.63 62.40 -23.76
CA ARG A 11 26.57 61.62 -23.12
C ARG A 11 25.21 61.95 -23.77
N PRO A 12 24.40 60.96 -24.19
CA PRO A 12 22.99 61.20 -24.47
C PRO A 12 22.19 61.20 -23.16
N GLY A 13 21.24 62.12 -23.06
CA GLY A 13 20.35 62.31 -21.90
C GLY A 13 19.25 61.24 -21.77
N PRO A 14 18.57 61.19 -20.61
CA PRO A 14 17.65 60.13 -20.27
C PRO A 14 16.20 60.50 -20.61
N THR A 15 15.75 60.25 -21.84
CA THR A 15 14.31 60.37 -22.17
C THR A 15 13.78 59.29 -23.12
N CYS A 16 14.56 58.24 -23.42
CA CYS A 16 14.13 57.17 -24.36
C CYS A 16 13.95 55.78 -23.73
N ALA A 17 14.01 55.64 -22.39
CA ALA A 17 13.92 54.33 -21.72
C ALA A 17 12.50 53.91 -21.30
N ILE A 18 11.52 54.84 -21.28
CA ILE A 18 10.18 54.55 -20.72
C ILE A 18 9.23 53.92 -21.78
N ARG A 19 9.47 54.12 -23.08
CA ARG A 19 8.64 53.51 -24.13
C ARG A 19 8.98 52.05 -24.46
N TRP A 20 10.19 51.58 -24.15
CA TRP A 20 10.58 50.18 -24.37
C TRP A 20 10.03 49.21 -23.32
N TRP A 21 9.79 49.67 -22.09
CA TRP A 21 9.22 48.84 -21.03
C TRP A 21 7.72 48.60 -21.19
N ALA A 22 6.97 49.55 -21.77
CA ALA A 22 5.55 49.37 -22.02
C ALA A 22 5.25 48.35 -23.15
N ALA A 23 6.11 48.25 -24.17
CA ALA A 23 5.95 47.25 -25.23
C ALA A 23 6.33 45.83 -24.77
N LEU A 24 7.34 45.70 -23.89
CA LEU A 24 7.70 44.40 -23.32
C LEU A 24 6.66 43.89 -22.31
N LEU A 25 6.00 44.79 -21.56
CA LEU A 25 4.91 44.39 -20.65
C LEU A 25 3.65 43.93 -21.41
N THR A 26 3.33 44.54 -22.55
CA THR A 26 2.16 44.14 -23.35
C THR A 26 2.39 42.83 -24.12
N CYS A 27 3.63 42.51 -24.51
CA CYS A 27 3.96 41.20 -25.11
C CYS A 27 4.05 40.06 -24.08
N VAL A 28 4.31 40.34 -22.80
CA VAL A 28 4.33 39.32 -21.73
C VAL A 28 2.92 39.05 -21.16
N VAL A 29 1.98 40.00 -21.29
CA VAL A 29 0.58 39.82 -20.83
C VAL A 29 -0.33 39.23 -21.92
N GLY A 30 0.08 39.21 -23.19
CA GLY A 30 -0.70 38.65 -24.31
C GLY A 30 -0.47 37.15 -24.62
N ALA A 31 0.47 36.48 -23.95
CA ALA A 31 0.80 35.07 -24.18
C ALA A 31 0.57 34.17 -22.95
N ALA A 32 -0.26 34.61 -22.02
CA ALA A 32 -0.78 33.81 -20.91
C ALA A 32 -2.28 33.54 -21.10
N ALA A 33 -2.70 33.22 -22.33
CA ALA A 33 -3.88 32.39 -22.51
C ALA A 33 -3.47 30.99 -22.09
N THR A 34 -3.94 30.57 -20.92
CA THR A 34 -3.89 29.17 -20.47
C THR A 34 -4.57 28.31 -21.52
N ALA A 35 -3.78 27.78 -22.46
CA ALA A 35 -4.05 26.47 -23.01
C ALA A 35 -3.92 25.50 -21.82
N ALA A 36 -5.03 25.30 -21.11
CA ALA A 36 -5.23 24.05 -20.40
C ALA A 36 -5.12 22.97 -21.48
N ALA A 37 -3.91 22.43 -21.66
CA ALA A 37 -3.72 21.23 -22.44
C ALA A 37 -4.63 20.20 -21.80
N ALA A 38 -5.76 19.90 -22.45
CA ALA A 38 -6.61 18.79 -22.07
C ALA A 38 -5.66 17.60 -21.93
N ASN A 39 -5.49 17.09 -20.69
CA ASN A 39 -4.78 15.85 -20.49
C ASN A 39 -5.48 14.85 -21.42
N PRO A 40 -4.78 14.27 -22.43
CA PRO A 40 -5.42 13.27 -23.27
C PRO A 40 -5.99 12.21 -22.33
N GLU A 41 -7.30 11.96 -22.44
CA GLU A 41 -7.99 11.01 -21.56
C GLU A 41 -7.16 9.74 -21.52
N ALA A 42 -6.58 9.44 -20.37
CA ALA A 42 -5.75 8.27 -20.23
C ALA A 42 -6.65 7.07 -20.54
N THR A 43 -6.33 6.29 -21.56
CA THR A 43 -7.08 5.07 -21.87
C THR A 43 -6.36 3.89 -21.26
N TYR A 44 -7.09 2.81 -20.99
CA TYR A 44 -6.48 1.55 -20.61
C TYR A 44 -7.17 0.39 -21.34
N ARG A 45 -6.39 -0.64 -21.64
CA ARG A 45 -6.81 -1.85 -22.35
C ARG A 45 -6.88 -3.01 -21.38
N TRP A 46 -7.96 -3.77 -21.44
CA TRP A 46 -8.14 -5.02 -20.70
C TRP A 46 -8.58 -6.14 -21.65
N HIS A 47 -8.52 -7.37 -21.15
CA HIS A 47 -8.79 -8.57 -21.93
C HIS A 47 -9.87 -9.43 -21.25
N GLY A 48 -10.65 -10.12 -22.06
CA GLY A 48 -11.73 -10.99 -21.62
C GLY A 48 -12.12 -12.00 -22.70
N GLU A 49 -13.04 -12.89 -22.36
CA GLU A 49 -13.70 -13.83 -23.27
C GLU A 49 -15.12 -13.34 -23.56
N LEU A 50 -15.50 -13.28 -24.84
CA LEU A 50 -16.86 -12.94 -25.27
C LEU A 50 -17.82 -14.09 -24.94
N VAL A 51 -18.72 -13.87 -23.99
CA VAL A 51 -19.73 -14.87 -23.59
C VAL A 51 -21.02 -14.72 -24.39
N ALA A 52 -21.50 -13.48 -24.56
CA ALA A 52 -22.72 -13.18 -25.30
C ALA A 52 -22.70 -11.73 -25.84
N LEU A 53 -23.42 -11.50 -26.94
CA LEU A 53 -23.73 -10.18 -27.49
C LEU A 53 -25.25 -9.98 -27.40
N ASP A 54 -25.70 -8.93 -26.71
CA ASP A 54 -27.10 -8.50 -26.73
C ASP A 54 -27.21 -7.31 -27.69
N GLU A 55 -27.70 -7.59 -28.90
CA GLU A 55 -27.85 -6.56 -29.93
C GLU A 55 -28.97 -5.58 -29.62
N ALA A 56 -30.01 -6.02 -28.91
CA ALA A 56 -31.16 -5.18 -28.57
C ALA A 56 -30.78 -4.21 -27.44
N ALA A 57 -30.03 -4.68 -26.44
CA ALA A 57 -29.53 -3.85 -25.35
C ALA A 57 -28.25 -3.07 -25.71
N GLY A 58 -27.60 -3.41 -26.83
CA GLY A 58 -26.32 -2.82 -27.22
C GLY A 58 -25.22 -3.10 -26.19
N SER A 59 -25.18 -4.32 -25.65
CA SER A 59 -24.24 -4.71 -24.59
C SER A 59 -23.52 -6.02 -24.89
N VAL A 60 -22.41 -6.25 -24.20
CA VAL A 60 -21.57 -7.44 -24.33
C VAL A 60 -21.36 -8.09 -22.98
N THR A 61 -21.61 -9.40 -22.89
CA THR A 61 -21.26 -10.20 -21.71
C THR A 61 -19.85 -10.74 -21.87
N VAL A 62 -19.00 -10.46 -20.89
CA VAL A 62 -17.58 -10.78 -20.90
C VAL A 62 -17.22 -11.58 -19.64
N LYS A 63 -16.45 -12.64 -19.81
CA LYS A 63 -15.77 -13.35 -18.72
C LYS A 63 -14.32 -12.88 -18.62
N SER A 64 -13.86 -12.43 -17.45
CA SER A 64 -12.48 -11.97 -17.22
C SER A 64 -11.91 -12.56 -15.93
N PRO A 65 -10.59 -12.80 -15.84
CA PRO A 65 -9.94 -13.34 -14.65
C PRO A 65 -9.83 -12.26 -13.56
N ALA A 66 -9.74 -12.71 -12.31
CA ALA A 66 -9.30 -11.91 -11.18
C ALA A 66 -7.86 -12.24 -10.78
N ALA A 67 -7.14 -11.22 -10.32
CA ALA A 67 -5.76 -11.36 -9.86
C ALA A 67 -5.67 -12.11 -8.51
N ASP A 68 -6.75 -12.05 -7.73
CA ASP A 68 -6.90 -12.65 -6.42
C ASP A 68 -8.37 -13.05 -6.22
N PRO A 69 -8.68 -14.31 -5.84
CA PRO A 69 -10.04 -14.72 -5.48
C PRO A 69 -10.68 -13.82 -4.41
N ASP A 70 -9.89 -13.32 -3.45
CA ASP A 70 -10.38 -12.46 -2.37
C ASP A 70 -10.90 -11.11 -2.91
N GLY A 71 -10.37 -10.67 -4.06
CA GLY A 71 -10.84 -9.48 -4.77
C GLY A 71 -12.28 -9.61 -5.30
N LEU A 72 -12.83 -10.83 -5.35
CA LEU A 72 -14.21 -11.10 -5.76
C LEU A 72 -15.13 -11.45 -4.59
N ALA A 73 -14.61 -11.57 -3.36
CA ALA A 73 -15.39 -12.00 -2.19
C ALA A 73 -16.59 -11.08 -1.90
N SER A 74 -16.47 -9.79 -2.23
CA SER A 74 -17.56 -8.82 -2.08
C SER A 74 -18.76 -9.07 -3.02
N LEU A 75 -18.63 -9.97 -3.99
CA LEU A 75 -19.70 -10.34 -4.92
C LEU A 75 -20.45 -11.62 -4.49
N ALA A 76 -20.15 -12.21 -3.34
CA ALA A 76 -20.82 -13.42 -2.86
C ALA A 76 -22.35 -13.26 -2.73
N GLU A 77 -22.82 -12.04 -2.48
CA GLU A 77 -24.24 -11.71 -2.33
C GLU A 77 -24.84 -11.04 -3.58
N ALA A 78 -24.05 -10.78 -4.63
CA ALA A 78 -24.51 -10.10 -5.84
C ALA A 78 -25.43 -11.01 -6.67
N ARG A 79 -26.50 -10.43 -7.21
CA ARG A 79 -27.46 -11.10 -8.11
C ARG A 79 -27.21 -10.71 -9.55
N ALA A 80 -27.48 -11.64 -10.48
CA ALA A 80 -27.38 -11.35 -11.91
C ALA A 80 -28.24 -10.11 -12.27
N GLY A 81 -27.63 -9.14 -12.95
CA GLY A 81 -28.20 -7.83 -13.25
C GLY A 81 -27.75 -6.71 -12.31
N ASP A 82 -27.24 -7.02 -11.12
CA ASP A 82 -26.75 -6.00 -10.18
C ASP A 82 -25.61 -5.21 -10.79
N ARG A 83 -25.62 -3.88 -10.64
CA ARG A 83 -24.48 -3.07 -11.08
C ARG A 83 -23.27 -3.34 -10.18
N ILE A 84 -22.10 -3.40 -10.79
CA ILE A 84 -20.81 -3.60 -10.12
C ILE A 84 -19.79 -2.60 -10.64
N LEU A 85 -18.81 -2.29 -9.79
CA LEU A 85 -17.62 -1.58 -10.19
C LEU A 85 -16.42 -2.53 -10.18
N ILE A 86 -15.77 -2.63 -11.32
CA ILE A 86 -14.60 -3.47 -11.55
C ILE A 86 -13.36 -2.59 -11.52
N THR A 87 -12.35 -3.01 -10.77
CA THR A 87 -11.03 -2.40 -10.74
C THR A 87 -10.02 -3.34 -11.35
N TRP A 88 -9.09 -2.80 -12.11
CA TRP A 88 -8.12 -3.62 -12.83
C TRP A 88 -6.72 -3.51 -12.27
N SER A 89 -6.01 -4.64 -12.20
CA SER A 89 -4.58 -4.70 -11.93
C SER A 89 -3.77 -4.41 -13.19
N GLY A 90 -2.60 -3.78 -13.07
CA GLY A 90 -1.62 -3.64 -14.17
C GLY A 90 -0.89 -2.30 -14.18
N ALA A 91 -0.06 -2.05 -15.19
CA ALA A 91 0.78 -0.85 -15.31
C ALA A 91 0.47 -0.08 -16.61
N GLU A 92 0.66 1.24 -16.58
CA GLU A 92 0.46 2.15 -17.73
C GLU A 92 -0.98 2.11 -18.29
N ASP A 93 -1.13 1.84 -19.57
CA ASP A 93 -2.40 1.76 -20.30
C ASP A 93 -2.96 0.33 -20.30
N ARG A 94 -2.56 -0.57 -19.38
CA ARG A 94 -2.88 -2.00 -19.48
C ARG A 94 -3.33 -2.65 -18.18
N ALA A 95 -4.52 -3.20 -18.25
CA ALA A 95 -5.17 -3.98 -17.23
C ALA A 95 -5.05 -5.48 -17.54
N GLY A 96 -4.43 -6.24 -16.64
CA GLY A 96 -4.15 -7.67 -16.84
C GLY A 96 -5.23 -8.59 -16.29
N ALA A 97 -5.79 -8.27 -15.12
CA ALA A 97 -6.83 -9.03 -14.47
C ALA A 97 -7.62 -8.12 -13.52
N ILE A 98 -8.82 -8.51 -13.15
CA ILE A 98 -9.65 -7.81 -12.16
C ILE A 98 -8.92 -7.84 -10.82
N ARG A 99 -8.54 -6.69 -10.29
CA ARG A 99 -7.96 -6.58 -8.95
C ARG A 99 -9.05 -6.81 -7.91
N MET A 100 -10.20 -6.18 -8.11
CA MET A 100 -11.34 -6.24 -7.20
C MET A 100 -12.61 -5.87 -7.96
N ALA A 101 -13.73 -6.49 -7.60
CA ALA A 101 -15.05 -6.09 -8.06
C ALA A 101 -16.03 -6.00 -6.88
N VAL A 102 -16.84 -4.94 -6.84
CA VAL A 102 -17.77 -4.66 -5.73
C VAL A 102 -19.14 -4.27 -6.26
N PRO A 103 -20.24 -4.58 -5.54
CA PRO A 103 -21.57 -4.06 -5.87
C PRO A 103 -21.58 -2.52 -5.94
N TYR A 104 -22.32 -1.97 -6.90
CA TYR A 104 -22.35 -0.55 -7.21
C TYR A 104 -23.79 -0.08 -7.47
N ALA A 105 -24.39 0.66 -6.54
CA ALA A 105 -25.78 1.11 -6.65
C ALA A 105 -26.01 2.27 -7.65
N GLY A 106 -24.96 2.78 -8.31
CA GLY A 106 -25.12 3.67 -9.47
C GLY A 106 -25.37 5.15 -9.21
N ALA A 107 -25.31 5.64 -7.96
CA ALA A 107 -25.59 7.04 -7.61
C ALA A 107 -24.41 7.83 -7.03
N ASP A 108 -23.24 7.21 -6.78
CA ASP A 108 -22.08 7.85 -6.14
C ASP A 108 -20.83 7.84 -7.05
N PRO A 109 -19.92 8.82 -6.96
CA PRO A 109 -18.56 8.66 -7.50
C PRO A 109 -17.91 7.39 -6.92
N ALA A 110 -16.95 6.80 -7.65
CA ALA A 110 -16.40 5.46 -7.40
C ALA A 110 -16.38 5.07 -5.90
N PRO A 111 -16.97 3.92 -5.49
CA PRO A 111 -17.06 3.48 -4.10
C PRO A 111 -15.78 3.73 -3.36
N ALA A 112 -15.85 4.41 -2.22
CA ALA A 112 -14.66 4.66 -1.44
C ALA A 112 -14.05 3.37 -0.82
N ALA A 113 -14.74 2.22 -0.98
CA ALA A 113 -14.21 0.86 -0.82
C ALA A 113 -13.09 0.53 -1.82
N VAL A 114 -13.15 1.05 -3.06
CA VAL A 114 -12.06 0.93 -4.02
C VAL A 114 -10.84 1.73 -3.59
N GLN A 115 -11.05 2.92 -3.06
CA GLN A 115 -9.95 3.77 -2.64
C GLN A 115 -9.27 3.24 -1.37
N GLU A 116 -10.02 2.67 -0.43
CA GLU A 116 -9.44 1.99 0.75
C GLU A 116 -8.60 0.76 0.37
N ALA A 117 -9.08 -0.11 -0.52
CA ALA A 117 -8.34 -1.27 -1.00
C ALA A 117 -7.05 -0.90 -1.76
N VAL A 118 -7.00 0.32 -2.27
CA VAL A 118 -5.84 0.91 -2.95
C VAL A 118 -4.88 1.60 -1.95
N GLU A 119 -5.40 2.21 -0.87
CA GLU A 119 -4.61 2.87 0.18
C GLU A 119 -4.01 1.90 1.23
N ALA A 120 -4.68 0.77 1.52
CA ALA A 120 -4.24 -0.23 2.49
C ALA A 120 -2.91 -0.94 2.09
N ASP A 121 -2.53 -0.87 0.81
CA ASP A 121 -1.32 -1.49 0.25
C ASP A 121 -0.02 -0.71 0.55
N GLY A 122 -0.13 0.44 1.24
CA GLY A 122 1.02 1.15 1.82
C GLY A 122 1.85 2.01 0.85
N ASP A 123 1.43 2.14 -0.41
CA ASP A 123 2.08 3.01 -1.40
C ASP A 123 1.06 3.95 -2.09
N ALA A 124 0.66 5.00 -1.36
CA ALA A 124 -0.33 5.98 -1.79
C ALA A 124 0.07 6.72 -3.10
N ALA A 125 1.35 6.73 -3.47
CA ALA A 125 1.82 7.32 -4.73
C ALA A 125 1.62 6.38 -5.93
N ALA A 126 1.74 5.05 -5.74
CA ALA A 126 1.43 4.05 -6.78
C ALA A 126 -0.09 3.88 -6.99
N ALA A 127 -0.87 4.13 -5.95
CA ALA A 127 -2.32 4.18 -5.95
C ALA A 127 -2.90 5.29 -6.86
N GLU A 128 -2.32 6.49 -6.80
CA GLU A 128 -2.76 7.70 -7.50
C GLU A 128 -2.54 7.61 -9.03
N GLU A 129 -1.58 6.80 -9.48
CA GLU A 129 -1.33 6.52 -10.90
C GLU A 129 -2.22 5.42 -11.52
N SER A 130 -2.99 4.66 -10.73
CA SER A 130 -3.49 3.33 -11.13
C SER A 130 -5.01 3.12 -11.13
N ALA A 131 -5.82 4.11 -10.81
CA ALA A 131 -7.27 3.92 -10.66
C ALA A 131 -7.97 3.71 -12.03
N ARG A 132 -8.17 2.44 -12.39
CA ARG A 132 -8.79 1.96 -13.65
C ARG A 132 -10.09 1.24 -13.32
N PHE A 133 -11.21 1.90 -13.58
CA PHE A 133 -12.54 1.43 -13.20
C PHE A 133 -13.37 1.08 -14.43
N LEU A 134 -14.26 0.09 -14.33
CA LEU A 134 -15.30 -0.19 -15.31
C LEU A 134 -16.61 -0.47 -14.58
N SER A 135 -17.67 0.26 -14.92
CA SER A 135 -19.04 -0.04 -14.48
C SER A 135 -19.65 -1.08 -15.41
N ALA A 136 -20.20 -2.14 -14.83
CA ALA A 136 -20.81 -3.26 -15.55
C ALA A 136 -22.01 -3.80 -14.76
N LYS A 137 -22.80 -4.69 -15.37
CA LYS A 137 -23.76 -5.52 -14.62
C LYS A 137 -23.12 -6.86 -14.31
N PHE A 138 -23.25 -7.31 -13.08
CA PHE A 138 -22.88 -8.63 -12.63
C PHE A 138 -23.71 -9.69 -13.37
N VAL A 139 -23.07 -10.77 -13.81
CA VAL A 139 -23.76 -11.93 -14.38
C VAL A 139 -23.49 -13.15 -13.50
N ALA A 140 -22.23 -13.47 -13.23
CA ALA A 140 -21.85 -14.60 -12.37
C ALA A 140 -20.40 -14.45 -11.86
N VAL A 141 -20.10 -15.07 -10.72
CA VAL A 141 -18.74 -15.24 -10.19
C VAL A 141 -18.40 -16.72 -10.08
N ASP A 142 -17.20 -17.09 -10.51
CA ASP A 142 -16.61 -18.41 -10.26
C ASP A 142 -15.40 -18.21 -9.36
N THR A 143 -15.59 -18.38 -8.06
CA THR A 143 -14.54 -18.19 -7.05
C THR A 143 -13.47 -19.27 -7.11
N GLY A 144 -13.81 -20.48 -7.60
CA GLY A 144 -12.85 -21.57 -7.78
C GLY A 144 -11.89 -21.30 -8.95
N ALA A 145 -12.41 -20.77 -10.05
CA ALA A 145 -11.60 -20.38 -11.20
C ALA A 145 -11.07 -18.94 -11.12
N ALA A 146 -11.42 -18.18 -10.08
CA ALA A 146 -11.14 -16.74 -9.97
C ALA A 146 -11.61 -15.93 -11.21
N HIS A 147 -12.83 -16.17 -11.68
CA HIS A 147 -13.39 -15.47 -12.85
C HIS A 147 -14.65 -14.67 -12.51
N LEU A 148 -14.80 -13.52 -13.17
CA LEU A 148 -16.01 -12.70 -13.14
C LEU A 148 -16.62 -12.62 -14.54
N THR A 149 -17.91 -12.93 -14.63
CA THR A 149 -18.72 -12.69 -15.82
C THR A 149 -19.58 -11.45 -15.60
N PHE A 150 -19.48 -10.49 -16.51
CA PHE A 150 -20.17 -9.20 -16.41
C PHE A 150 -20.66 -8.69 -17.78
N GLU A 151 -21.74 -7.93 -17.79
CA GLU A 151 -22.30 -7.28 -18.97
C GLU A 151 -21.87 -5.81 -19.01
N ALA A 152 -21.23 -5.38 -20.10
CA ALA A 152 -20.79 -4.00 -20.32
C ALA A 152 -21.49 -3.39 -21.55
N PRO A 153 -21.92 -2.12 -21.49
CA PRO A 153 -22.50 -1.44 -22.65
C PRO A 153 -21.47 -1.27 -23.77
N LEU A 154 -21.89 -1.48 -25.02
CA LEU A 154 -21.05 -1.26 -26.19
C LEU A 154 -21.13 0.21 -26.64
N PRO A 155 -19.99 0.82 -27.03
CA PRO A 155 -20.02 2.14 -27.65
C PRO A 155 -20.69 2.07 -29.03
N ALA A 156 -21.37 3.15 -29.39
CA ALA A 156 -21.96 3.32 -30.71
C ALA A 156 -20.93 3.01 -31.82
N GLY A 157 -21.31 2.17 -32.77
CA GLY A 157 -20.44 1.74 -33.88
C GLY A 157 -19.52 0.55 -33.59
N SER A 158 -19.45 0.03 -32.36
CA SER A 158 -18.71 -1.23 -32.09
C SER A 158 -19.50 -2.50 -32.36
N LEU A 159 -20.83 -2.41 -32.49
CA LEU A 159 -21.70 -3.58 -32.67
C LEU A 159 -21.32 -4.40 -33.93
N GLY A 160 -20.98 -3.74 -35.04
CA GLY A 160 -20.50 -4.42 -36.25
C GLY A 160 -19.17 -5.18 -36.06
N LYS A 161 -18.28 -4.67 -35.18
CA LYS A 161 -17.00 -5.33 -34.85
C LYS A 161 -17.18 -6.52 -33.91
N VAL A 162 -18.16 -6.48 -33.00
CA VAL A 162 -18.46 -7.60 -32.09
C VAL A 162 -19.25 -8.69 -32.80
N ARG A 163 -20.15 -8.33 -33.74
CA ARG A 163 -20.90 -9.30 -34.56
C ARG A 163 -20.02 -10.28 -35.33
N SER A 164 -18.81 -9.86 -35.73
CA SER A 164 -17.87 -10.75 -36.42
C SER A 164 -17.09 -11.67 -35.48
N LEU A 165 -17.25 -11.54 -34.16
CA LEU A 165 -16.63 -12.39 -33.16
C LEU A 165 -17.56 -13.55 -32.80
N THR A 166 -17.00 -14.74 -32.66
CA THR A 166 -17.75 -15.91 -32.18
C THR A 166 -17.82 -15.91 -30.65
N ARG A 167 -18.86 -16.52 -30.07
CA ARG A 167 -18.86 -16.85 -28.63
C ARG A 167 -17.60 -17.64 -28.28
N GLY A 168 -16.97 -17.31 -27.16
CA GLY A 168 -15.67 -17.83 -26.75
C GLY A 168 -14.47 -17.10 -27.39
N ALA A 169 -14.69 -16.12 -28.28
CA ALA A 169 -13.59 -15.33 -28.82
C ALA A 169 -12.96 -14.47 -27.73
N ARG A 170 -11.62 -14.47 -27.67
CA ARG A 170 -10.88 -13.52 -26.85
C ARG A 170 -11.07 -12.11 -27.40
N ILE A 171 -11.24 -11.14 -26.52
CA ILE A 171 -11.40 -9.73 -26.86
C ILE A 171 -10.34 -8.85 -26.20
N THR A 172 -9.99 -7.76 -26.87
CA THR A 172 -9.35 -6.62 -26.24
C THR A 172 -10.35 -5.49 -26.19
N ALA A 173 -10.56 -4.96 -25.00
CA ALA A 173 -11.41 -3.82 -24.75
C ALA A 173 -10.56 -2.63 -24.31
N THR A 174 -10.86 -1.44 -24.85
CA THR A 174 -10.24 -0.20 -24.41
C THR A 174 -11.29 0.63 -23.69
N THR A 175 -10.95 1.13 -22.51
CA THR A 175 -11.80 1.98 -21.68
C THR A 175 -11.09 3.29 -21.38
N THR A 176 -11.84 4.38 -21.25
CA THR A 176 -11.29 5.61 -20.67
C THR A 176 -10.99 5.39 -19.20
N ARG A 177 -9.91 5.99 -18.71
CA ARG A 177 -9.73 6.24 -17.28
C ARG A 177 -10.80 7.25 -16.93
N GLY A 178 -11.84 6.79 -16.22
CA GLY A 178 -12.84 7.70 -15.69
C GLY A 178 -12.14 8.79 -14.88
N GLY A 179 -12.49 10.05 -15.14
CA GLY A 179 -12.23 11.13 -14.19
C GLY A 179 -13.00 10.87 -12.89
N ALA A 180 -13.14 11.89 -12.04
CA ALA A 180 -13.89 11.78 -10.78
C ALA A 180 -15.32 11.22 -10.94
N GLU A 181 -15.90 11.25 -12.14
CA GLU A 181 -17.27 10.82 -12.43
C GLU A 181 -17.48 9.30 -12.62
N ALA A 182 -16.49 8.42 -12.40
CA ALA A 182 -16.64 6.95 -12.52
C ALA A 182 -17.20 6.44 -13.88
N ASP A 183 -17.29 7.32 -14.88
CA ASP A 183 -17.91 7.07 -16.18
C ASP A 183 -16.88 6.54 -17.17
N ALA A 184 -16.15 5.51 -16.75
CA ALA A 184 -15.24 4.80 -17.62
C ALA A 184 -16.06 4.06 -18.68
N ARG A 185 -16.01 4.57 -19.91
CA ARG A 185 -16.77 4.02 -21.03
C ARG A 185 -15.90 3.05 -21.80
N LEU A 186 -16.49 1.92 -22.19
CA LEU A 186 -15.89 1.06 -23.19
C LEU A 186 -15.82 1.87 -24.50
N LEU A 187 -14.61 2.19 -24.96
CA LEU A 187 -14.35 2.96 -26.18
C LEU A 187 -14.30 2.08 -27.42
N SER A 188 -13.72 0.89 -27.27
CA SER A 188 -13.64 -0.06 -28.35
C SER A 188 -13.51 -1.48 -27.82
N ILE A 189 -13.99 -2.41 -28.62
CA ILE A 189 -13.85 -3.84 -28.44
C ILE A 189 -13.44 -4.42 -29.79
N ALA A 190 -12.45 -5.31 -29.78
CA ALA A 190 -11.96 -5.97 -30.97
C ALA A 190 -11.59 -7.42 -30.65
N ALA A 191 -11.49 -8.26 -31.68
CA ALA A 191 -10.83 -9.54 -31.55
C ALA A 191 -9.48 -9.33 -30.87
N TYR A 192 -9.17 -10.14 -29.86
CA TYR A 192 -7.87 -10.16 -29.24
C TYR A 192 -6.84 -10.49 -30.32
N ASN A 193 -6.08 -9.48 -30.73
CA ASN A 193 -4.95 -9.67 -31.60
C ASN A 193 -3.69 -9.71 -30.72
N PRO A 194 -3.01 -10.87 -30.59
CA PRO A 194 -1.76 -10.97 -29.83
C PRO A 194 -0.58 -10.24 -30.50
N SER A 195 -0.82 -9.39 -31.51
CA SER A 195 0.22 -8.69 -32.27
C SER A 195 1.23 -7.97 -31.35
N PRO A 196 2.54 -8.12 -31.63
CA PRO A 196 3.64 -7.72 -30.74
C PRO A 196 3.91 -6.21 -30.64
N GLU A 197 3.17 -5.36 -31.35
CA GLU A 197 3.57 -3.96 -31.62
C GLU A 197 3.55 -3.02 -30.39
N TRP A 198 2.95 -3.43 -29.28
CA TRP A 198 2.58 -2.48 -28.23
C TRP A 198 3.14 -2.82 -26.86
N ARG A 199 4.40 -3.21 -26.71
CA ARG A 199 5.05 -3.39 -25.39
C ARG A 199 6.35 -2.56 -25.33
N PRO A 200 6.74 -1.93 -24.20
CA PRO A 200 8.14 -1.97 -23.79
C PRO A 200 8.44 -3.44 -23.51
N SER A 201 8.63 -4.20 -24.59
CA SER A 201 8.85 -5.64 -24.53
C SER A 201 10.10 -5.86 -23.69
N PRO A 202 10.10 -6.75 -22.68
CA PRO A 202 11.26 -7.62 -22.61
C PRO A 202 11.36 -8.23 -24.03
N GLN A 203 12.39 -7.84 -24.79
CA GLN A 203 12.52 -8.01 -26.24
C GLN A 203 11.86 -9.30 -26.71
N ARG A 204 10.98 -9.29 -27.73
CA ARG A 204 10.31 -10.50 -28.25
C ARG A 204 11.30 -11.68 -28.30
N GLY A 205 11.01 -12.75 -27.56
CA GLY A 205 11.98 -13.82 -27.27
C GLY A 205 12.66 -13.71 -25.90
N ALA A 206 12.26 -12.76 -25.05
CA ALA A 206 12.79 -12.64 -23.72
C ALA A 206 12.35 -13.83 -22.88
N THR A 207 13.34 -14.37 -22.20
CA THR A 207 13.18 -15.55 -21.38
C THR A 207 13.39 -15.17 -19.93
N TYR A 208 12.79 -15.95 -19.06
CA TYR A 208 13.17 -15.98 -17.67
C TYR A 208 13.63 -17.38 -17.30
N ARG A 209 14.42 -17.43 -16.24
CA ARG A 209 14.89 -18.66 -15.66
C ARG A 209 14.25 -18.89 -14.31
N TRP A 210 13.79 -20.09 -14.07
CA TRP A 210 13.29 -20.59 -12.80
C TRP A 210 14.03 -21.87 -12.44
N GLN A 211 13.92 -22.32 -11.20
CA GLN A 211 14.56 -23.55 -10.75
C GLN A 211 13.54 -24.47 -10.10
N GLY A 212 13.78 -25.77 -10.20
CA GLY A 212 12.99 -26.80 -9.53
C GLY A 212 13.76 -28.10 -9.39
N GLU A 213 13.35 -28.90 -8.43
CA GLU A 213 13.86 -30.24 -8.15
C GLU A 213 13.27 -31.25 -9.14
N LEU A 214 14.12 -32.04 -9.78
CA LEU A 214 13.72 -33.11 -10.69
C LEU A 214 13.07 -34.26 -9.91
N VAL A 215 11.78 -34.50 -10.15
CA VAL A 215 11.06 -35.65 -9.59
C VAL A 215 11.13 -36.84 -10.54
N SER A 216 10.83 -36.63 -11.83
CA SER A 216 10.87 -37.67 -12.86
C SER A 216 10.94 -37.08 -14.28
N LEU A 217 11.40 -37.89 -15.23
CA LEU A 217 11.30 -37.65 -16.67
C LEU A 217 10.60 -38.86 -17.31
N ASP A 218 9.47 -38.61 -17.96
CA ASP A 218 8.88 -39.58 -18.89
C ASP A 218 9.53 -39.39 -20.27
N GLU A 219 10.38 -40.33 -20.66
CA GLU A 219 11.11 -40.27 -21.94
C GLU A 219 10.20 -40.45 -23.16
N ALA A 220 9.12 -41.22 -23.02
CA ALA A 220 8.22 -41.53 -24.12
C ALA A 220 7.46 -40.26 -24.54
N THR A 221 6.97 -39.51 -23.57
CA THR A 221 6.23 -38.27 -23.80
C THR A 221 7.13 -37.03 -23.82
N GLY A 222 8.32 -37.10 -23.24
CA GLY A 222 9.20 -35.95 -23.04
C GLY A 222 8.70 -35.02 -21.94
N THR A 223 8.03 -35.57 -20.94
CA THR A 223 7.39 -34.81 -19.86
C THR A 223 8.25 -34.84 -18.61
N LEU A 224 8.49 -33.66 -18.04
CA LEU A 224 9.30 -33.46 -16.85
C LEU A 224 8.40 -33.15 -15.66
N THR A 225 8.46 -33.98 -14.63
CA THR A 225 7.82 -33.71 -13.34
C THR A 225 8.83 -32.97 -12.45
N VAL A 226 8.45 -31.76 -12.03
CA VAL A 226 9.30 -30.85 -11.27
C VAL A 226 8.60 -30.44 -9.99
N LYS A 227 9.34 -30.41 -8.88
CA LYS A 227 8.91 -29.84 -7.62
C LYS A 227 9.57 -28.47 -7.43
N ALA A 228 8.79 -27.41 -7.31
CA ALA A 228 9.31 -26.06 -7.13
C ALA A 228 8.68 -25.34 -5.94
N ARG A 229 9.41 -24.37 -5.40
CA ARG A 229 9.06 -23.70 -4.15
C ARG A 229 8.03 -22.59 -4.36
N VAL A 230 7.13 -22.43 -3.39
CA VAL A 230 6.12 -21.38 -3.34
C VAL A 230 6.54 -20.27 -2.37
N ALA A 231 6.54 -19.04 -2.85
CA ALA A 231 7.02 -17.86 -2.13
C ALA A 231 6.06 -17.39 -1.02
N SER A 232 4.76 -17.64 -1.17
CA SER A 232 3.71 -17.27 -0.21
C SER A 232 2.85 -18.49 0.13
N GLN A 233 2.38 -18.57 1.38
CA GLN A 233 1.43 -19.60 1.80
C GLN A 233 0.10 -19.49 1.03
N THR A 234 -0.33 -18.27 0.68
CA THR A 234 -1.53 -18.04 -0.14
C THR A 234 -1.35 -18.43 -1.60
N GLY A 235 -0.11 -18.70 -2.05
CA GLY A 235 0.19 -19.00 -3.46
C GLY A 235 -0.40 -20.32 -3.96
N LEU A 236 -0.77 -21.23 -3.05
CA LEU A 236 -1.37 -22.53 -3.37
C LEU A 236 -2.90 -22.56 -3.21
N ALA A 237 -3.51 -21.50 -2.66
CA ALA A 237 -4.92 -21.50 -2.30
C ALA A 237 -5.84 -21.84 -3.49
N ALA A 238 -5.55 -21.31 -4.68
CA ALA A 238 -6.35 -21.54 -5.88
C ALA A 238 -6.18 -22.96 -6.49
N VAL A 239 -5.16 -23.72 -6.10
CA VAL A 239 -4.93 -25.10 -6.56
C VAL A 239 -5.13 -26.14 -5.46
N ALA A 240 -5.56 -25.75 -4.26
CA ALA A 240 -5.82 -26.67 -3.16
C ALA A 240 -6.89 -27.74 -3.50
N GLY A 241 -7.79 -27.44 -4.44
CA GLY A 241 -8.81 -28.36 -4.95
C GLY A 241 -8.47 -29.03 -6.30
N ALA A 242 -7.32 -28.74 -6.90
CA ALA A 242 -6.94 -29.28 -8.20
C ALA A 242 -6.59 -30.78 -8.10
N LYS A 243 -6.93 -31.54 -9.15
CA LYS A 243 -6.58 -32.96 -9.25
C LYS A 243 -5.33 -33.15 -10.11
N SER A 244 -4.52 -34.16 -9.77
CA SER A 244 -3.38 -34.55 -10.60
C SER A 244 -3.83 -34.78 -12.06
N GLY A 245 -3.13 -34.18 -13.01
CA GLY A 245 -3.48 -34.20 -14.43
C GLY A 245 -4.25 -32.97 -14.93
N GLU A 246 -4.74 -32.09 -14.04
CA GLU A 246 -5.42 -30.86 -14.45
C GLU A 246 -4.41 -29.79 -14.91
N PRO A 247 -4.71 -29.05 -15.99
CA PRO A 247 -3.81 -28.01 -16.47
C PRO A 247 -3.82 -26.81 -15.50
N ILE A 248 -2.65 -26.22 -15.27
CA ILE A 248 -2.45 -25.06 -14.38
C ILE A 248 -1.55 -24.00 -15.02
N VAL A 249 -1.73 -22.76 -14.58
CA VAL A 249 -0.80 -21.66 -14.83
C VAL A 249 -0.08 -21.30 -13.54
N ILE A 250 1.24 -21.29 -13.63
CA ILE A 250 2.13 -20.91 -12.54
C ILE A 250 2.63 -19.50 -12.80
N ASN A 251 2.38 -18.62 -11.84
CA ASN A 251 2.89 -17.26 -11.81
C ASN A 251 4.07 -17.19 -10.86
N TRP A 252 5.25 -16.88 -11.40
CA TRP A 252 6.45 -16.79 -10.60
C TRP A 252 6.68 -15.39 -10.05
N SER A 253 7.15 -15.32 -8.81
CA SER A 253 7.80 -14.13 -8.27
C SER A 253 9.19 -14.00 -8.89
N GLY A 254 9.59 -12.80 -9.29
CA GLY A 254 10.84 -12.62 -9.99
C GLY A 254 11.20 -11.18 -10.27
N PHE A 255 12.44 -10.97 -10.70
CA PHE A 255 12.95 -9.69 -11.17
C PHE A 255 13.84 -9.93 -12.39
N GLU A 256 13.79 -9.02 -13.37
CA GLU A 256 14.47 -9.16 -14.67
C GLU A 256 14.11 -10.48 -15.36
N SER A 257 15.09 -11.33 -15.68
CA SER A 257 14.93 -12.62 -16.34
C SER A 257 14.99 -13.79 -15.34
N ARG A 258 14.63 -13.58 -14.07
CA ARG A 258 14.75 -14.60 -13.04
C ARG A 258 13.52 -14.68 -12.17
N ALA A 259 13.00 -15.89 -12.04
CA ALA A 259 12.02 -16.28 -11.04
C ALA A 259 12.73 -16.82 -9.80
N SER A 260 12.17 -16.56 -8.62
CA SER A 260 12.76 -16.96 -7.32
C SER A 260 11.85 -17.88 -6.51
N GLY A 261 10.64 -18.15 -7.02
CA GLY A 261 9.65 -19.00 -6.38
C GLY A 261 8.27 -18.71 -6.97
N ILE A 262 7.38 -19.67 -6.88
CA ILE A 262 5.99 -19.57 -7.33
C ILE A 262 5.28 -18.56 -6.44
N ARG A 263 4.79 -17.47 -7.03
CA ARG A 263 3.97 -16.48 -6.33
C ARG A 263 2.56 -17.02 -6.13
N SER A 264 2.00 -17.58 -7.21
CA SER A 264 0.71 -18.25 -7.20
C SER A 264 0.64 -19.31 -8.29
N ALA A 265 -0.20 -20.33 -8.08
CA ALA A 265 -0.64 -21.25 -9.12
C ALA A 265 -2.17 -21.25 -9.17
N MET A 266 -2.74 -21.40 -10.36
CA MET A 266 -4.19 -21.43 -10.59
C MET A 266 -4.53 -22.42 -11.70
N PRO A 267 -5.75 -22.98 -11.73
CA PRO A 267 -6.23 -23.77 -12.86
C PRO A 267 -6.06 -23.01 -14.20
N ASP A 268 -5.54 -23.68 -15.23
CA ASP A 268 -5.49 -23.13 -16.58
C ASP A 268 -6.81 -23.42 -17.27
N ASP A 269 -7.68 -22.41 -17.30
CA ASP A 269 -8.97 -22.50 -17.97
C ASP A 269 -8.86 -22.29 -19.50
N GLY A 270 -7.64 -22.22 -20.04
CA GLY A 270 -7.36 -22.02 -21.46
C GLY A 270 -7.63 -20.59 -21.93
N SER A 271 -8.05 -19.67 -21.04
CA SER A 271 -8.42 -18.31 -21.42
C SER A 271 -7.23 -17.47 -21.89
N GLY A 272 -6.00 -17.79 -21.48
CA GLY A 272 -4.85 -16.92 -21.76
C GLY A 272 -4.80 -15.66 -20.89
N LEU A 273 -5.77 -15.49 -19.98
CA LEU A 273 -5.97 -14.28 -19.20
C LEU A 273 -5.34 -14.44 -17.81
N TRP A 274 -4.03 -14.32 -17.71
CA TRP A 274 -3.28 -14.66 -16.49
C TRP A 274 -2.67 -13.44 -15.78
N GLY A 275 -3.24 -12.27 -16.04
CA GLY A 275 -2.66 -11.00 -15.60
C GLY A 275 -1.50 -10.54 -16.48
N SER A 276 -0.97 -9.35 -16.17
CA SER A 276 0.19 -8.75 -16.85
C SER A 276 1.53 -9.27 -16.31
N ASN A 277 1.51 -10.40 -15.59
CA ASN A 277 2.71 -10.96 -15.00
C ASN A 277 3.66 -11.46 -16.09
N ARG A 278 4.94 -11.12 -15.92
CA ARG A 278 5.98 -11.45 -16.89
C ARG A 278 6.52 -12.87 -16.70
N PHE A 279 6.22 -13.58 -15.63
CA PHE A 279 6.84 -14.88 -15.35
C PHE A 279 5.77 -15.96 -15.28
N LEU A 280 5.30 -16.41 -16.44
CA LEU A 280 4.21 -17.37 -16.53
C LEU A 280 4.68 -18.69 -17.11
N LEU A 281 4.21 -19.80 -16.54
CA LEU A 281 4.49 -21.16 -17.00
C LEU A 281 3.17 -21.94 -17.05
N ARG A 282 2.85 -22.53 -18.20
CA ARG A 282 1.80 -23.55 -18.30
C ARG A 282 2.37 -24.92 -17.91
N ALA A 283 1.63 -25.63 -17.08
CA ALA A 283 2.02 -26.93 -16.57
C ALA A 283 0.79 -27.81 -16.31
N THR A 284 1.02 -29.06 -15.93
CA THR A 284 -0.01 -29.97 -15.44
C THR A 284 0.19 -30.16 -13.94
N PHE A 285 -0.85 -29.97 -13.14
CA PHE A 285 -0.80 -30.15 -11.69
C PHE A 285 -0.51 -31.61 -11.34
N VAL A 286 0.32 -31.83 -10.31
CA VAL A 286 0.54 -33.17 -9.73
C VAL A 286 0.13 -33.14 -8.26
N GLU A 287 0.74 -32.26 -7.47
CA GLU A 287 0.55 -32.20 -6.02
C GLU A 287 0.92 -30.83 -5.46
N ALA A 288 0.22 -30.38 -4.41
CA ALA A 288 0.57 -29.21 -3.61
C ALA A 288 0.94 -29.64 -2.18
N ASP A 289 2.10 -29.20 -1.69
CA ASP A 289 2.55 -29.38 -0.32
C ASP A 289 2.51 -28.02 0.39
N ASP A 290 1.38 -27.71 1.01
CA ASP A 290 1.16 -26.44 1.71
C ASP A 290 2.10 -26.25 2.91
N THR A 291 2.49 -27.35 3.56
CA THR A 291 3.35 -27.31 4.75
C THR A 291 4.80 -27.05 4.36
N GLY A 292 5.31 -27.78 3.37
CA GLY A 292 6.65 -27.57 2.80
C GLY A 292 6.74 -26.35 1.89
N ARG A 293 5.60 -25.80 1.45
CA ARG A 293 5.48 -24.74 0.44
C ARG A 293 6.11 -25.14 -0.89
N TYR A 294 5.69 -26.28 -1.42
CA TYR A 294 6.08 -26.75 -2.74
C TYR A 294 4.88 -27.05 -3.63
N LEU A 295 5.07 -26.87 -4.93
CA LEU A 295 4.17 -27.34 -5.98
C LEU A 295 4.93 -28.34 -6.85
N THR A 296 4.38 -29.53 -6.99
CA THR A 296 4.82 -30.53 -7.98
C THR A 296 3.93 -30.43 -9.21
N PHE A 297 4.55 -30.29 -10.38
CA PHE A 297 3.85 -30.14 -11.65
C PHE A 297 4.63 -30.76 -12.80
N GLU A 298 3.96 -31.04 -13.92
CA GLU A 298 4.57 -31.55 -15.14
C GLU A 298 4.65 -30.49 -16.23
N THR A 299 5.70 -30.55 -17.04
CA THR A 299 5.86 -29.68 -18.21
C THR A 299 6.63 -30.38 -19.33
N ALA A 300 6.31 -30.08 -20.58
CA ALA A 300 6.99 -30.67 -21.73
C ALA A 300 8.40 -30.09 -21.88
N VAL A 301 9.39 -30.95 -22.12
CA VAL A 301 10.79 -30.55 -22.30
C VAL A 301 11.23 -30.70 -23.75
N PRO A 302 11.89 -29.67 -24.33
CA PRO A 302 12.44 -29.75 -25.68
C PRO A 302 13.39 -30.95 -25.87
N THR A 303 13.32 -31.60 -27.03
CA THR A 303 14.18 -32.76 -27.37
C THR A 303 15.66 -32.50 -27.11
N GLN A 304 16.13 -31.29 -27.44
CA GLN A 304 17.51 -30.84 -27.21
C GLN A 304 17.95 -30.80 -25.74
N SER A 305 17.01 -30.71 -24.80
CA SER A 305 17.29 -30.70 -23.35
C SER A 305 17.17 -32.08 -22.70
N ARG A 306 16.62 -33.10 -23.39
CA ARG A 306 16.42 -34.45 -22.82
C ARG A 306 17.73 -35.14 -22.43
N ALA A 307 18.82 -34.91 -23.16
CA ALA A 307 20.13 -35.45 -22.78
C ALA A 307 20.62 -34.85 -21.44
N THR A 308 20.44 -33.54 -21.25
CA THR A 308 20.77 -32.87 -20.00
C THR A 308 19.92 -33.39 -18.85
N VAL A 309 18.59 -33.51 -19.04
CA VAL A 309 17.70 -34.03 -17.99
C VAL A 309 18.06 -35.47 -17.62
N ARG A 310 18.39 -36.34 -18.58
CA ARG A 310 18.86 -37.72 -18.30
C ARG A 310 20.14 -37.79 -17.48
N SER A 311 20.98 -36.75 -17.55
CA SER A 311 22.20 -36.68 -16.74
C SER A 311 21.95 -36.24 -15.29
N LEU A 312 20.75 -35.71 -14.99
CA LEU A 312 20.35 -35.32 -13.64
C LEU A 312 19.79 -36.53 -12.90
N THR A 313 20.23 -36.71 -11.65
CA THR A 313 19.63 -37.69 -10.76
C THR A 313 18.30 -37.17 -10.22
N ARG A 314 17.35 -38.06 -9.91
CA ARG A 314 16.15 -37.67 -9.14
C ARG A 314 16.57 -36.96 -7.85
N GLY A 315 15.90 -35.86 -7.53
CA GLY A 315 16.25 -34.96 -6.42
C GLY A 315 17.30 -33.90 -6.77
N ALA A 316 17.92 -33.97 -7.96
CA ALA A 316 18.80 -32.90 -8.42
C ALA A 316 17.99 -31.68 -8.87
N TRP A 317 18.50 -30.49 -8.61
CA TRP A 317 17.90 -29.25 -9.10
C TRP A 317 18.25 -29.02 -10.57
N ALA A 318 17.31 -28.42 -11.30
CA ALA A 318 17.50 -27.96 -12.67
C ALA A 318 17.23 -26.45 -12.78
N SER A 319 17.99 -25.79 -13.65
CA SER A 319 17.73 -24.43 -14.12
C SER A 319 16.92 -24.51 -15.41
N VAL A 320 15.71 -23.98 -15.41
CA VAL A 320 14.78 -24.07 -16.54
C VAL A 320 14.55 -22.68 -17.13
N THR A 321 14.75 -22.55 -18.44
CA THR A 321 14.51 -21.30 -19.16
C THR A 321 13.15 -21.37 -19.85
N SER A 322 12.27 -20.42 -19.56
CA SER A 322 10.91 -20.32 -20.11
C SER A 322 10.68 -18.96 -20.77
N PRO A 323 9.77 -18.85 -21.75
CA PRO A 323 9.40 -17.56 -22.30
C PRO A 323 8.57 -16.80 -21.26
N HIS A 324 8.78 -15.48 -21.11
CA HIS A 324 7.99 -14.66 -20.18
C HIS A 324 6.47 -14.79 -20.38
N HIS A 325 6.03 -15.04 -21.61
CA HIS A 325 4.64 -15.30 -21.96
C HIS A 325 4.58 -16.51 -22.90
N PRO A 326 4.14 -17.68 -22.43
CA PRO A 326 3.89 -18.80 -23.33
C PRO A 326 2.71 -18.45 -24.25
N SER A 327 2.96 -18.43 -25.56
CA SER A 327 1.89 -18.42 -26.57
C SER A 327 1.27 -19.81 -26.70
N ASP A 328 -0.01 -19.88 -27.08
CA ASP A 328 -0.68 -21.15 -27.39
C ASP A 328 0.16 -21.96 -28.40
N GLY A 329 0.44 -23.22 -28.07
CA GLY A 329 1.25 -24.13 -28.89
C GLY A 329 2.77 -23.89 -28.85
N SER A 330 3.25 -22.84 -28.17
CA SER A 330 4.69 -22.64 -27.94
C SER A 330 5.17 -23.47 -26.75
N PRO A 331 6.41 -23.98 -26.78
CA PRO A 331 6.96 -24.75 -25.68
C PRO A 331 7.04 -23.89 -24.42
N ALA A 332 6.47 -24.38 -23.31
CA ALA A 332 6.51 -23.73 -22.01
C ALA A 332 7.93 -23.69 -21.43
N VAL A 333 8.79 -24.61 -21.86
CA VAL A 333 10.22 -24.70 -21.53
C VAL A 333 11.05 -24.62 -22.81
N LEU A 334 12.05 -23.73 -22.83
CA LEU A 334 12.97 -23.54 -23.96
C LEU A 334 14.28 -24.28 -23.79
N SER A 335 14.78 -24.36 -22.54
CA SER A 335 15.94 -25.17 -22.18
C SER A 335 15.85 -25.66 -20.75
N VAL A 336 16.44 -26.83 -20.49
CA VAL A 336 16.72 -27.34 -19.15
C VAL A 336 18.22 -27.57 -19.03
N ASP A 337 18.81 -26.92 -18.04
CA ASP A 337 20.22 -27.02 -17.69
C ASP A 337 20.36 -27.62 -16.28
N ALA A 338 21.48 -28.31 -16.01
CA ALA A 338 21.80 -28.71 -14.65
C ALA A 338 21.88 -27.46 -13.76
N TYR A 339 21.22 -27.48 -12.59
CA TYR A 339 21.36 -26.38 -11.66
C TYR A 339 22.81 -26.34 -11.18
N VAL A 340 23.44 -25.18 -11.37
CA VAL A 340 24.77 -24.91 -10.85
C VAL A 340 24.64 -23.78 -9.85
N ALA A 341 24.54 -24.14 -8.56
CA ALA A 341 24.41 -23.21 -7.44
C ALA A 341 25.41 -22.03 -7.49
N SER A 342 26.59 -22.25 -8.08
CA SER A 342 27.67 -21.26 -8.16
C SER A 342 27.66 -20.33 -9.39
N ARG A 343 26.83 -20.57 -10.42
CA ARG A 343 26.95 -19.86 -11.73
C ARG A 343 25.86 -18.84 -12.08
N GLU A 344 24.73 -18.80 -11.38
CA GLU A 344 23.74 -17.74 -11.60
C GLU A 344 24.14 -16.44 -10.90
N ARG A 345 25.32 -15.93 -11.27
CA ARG A 345 25.75 -14.56 -10.95
C ARG A 345 24.62 -13.63 -11.34
N ARG A 346 23.90 -13.06 -10.36
CA ARG A 346 23.33 -11.71 -10.50
C ARG A 346 24.43 -10.83 -11.14
N PRO A 347 24.15 -9.72 -11.83
CA PRO A 347 25.17 -8.66 -11.86
C PRO A 347 25.61 -8.52 -10.41
N ALA A 348 26.84 -8.93 -10.12
CA ALA A 348 27.25 -9.17 -8.75
C ALA A 348 26.89 -7.87 -8.01
N PRO A 349 26.16 -7.93 -6.89
CA PRO A 349 26.09 -6.77 -6.00
C PRO A 349 27.52 -6.22 -5.97
N LEU A 350 27.71 -4.95 -6.37
CA LEU A 350 29.04 -4.37 -6.63
C LEU A 350 30.06 -5.01 -5.69
N PRO A 351 31.11 -5.71 -6.19
CA PRO A 351 31.95 -6.56 -5.35
C PRO A 351 32.22 -5.93 -3.98
N GLY A 352 31.80 -6.62 -2.91
CA GLY A 352 31.82 -6.08 -1.54
C GLY A 352 30.51 -5.44 -1.05
N ALA A 353 29.45 -5.43 -1.85
CA ALA A 353 28.15 -4.95 -1.41
C ALA A 353 27.64 -5.81 -0.27
N SER A 354 27.43 -5.16 0.85
CA SER A 354 27.03 -5.76 2.10
C SER A 354 25.93 -4.93 2.71
N TYR A 355 25.15 -5.58 3.56
CA TYR A 355 24.15 -4.93 4.37
C TYR A 355 24.49 -5.08 5.84
N ARG A 356 23.99 -4.14 6.63
CA ARG A 356 24.10 -4.14 8.08
C ARG A 356 22.76 -4.49 8.70
N TRP A 357 22.79 -5.32 9.72
CA TRP A 357 21.68 -5.64 10.60
C TRP A 357 22.17 -5.58 12.05
N ASP A 358 21.25 -5.45 13.00
CA ASP A 358 21.58 -5.33 14.42
C ASP A 358 20.96 -6.49 15.20
N ALA A 359 21.68 -7.00 16.20
CA ALA A 359 21.18 -8.07 17.08
C ALA A 359 21.81 -8.00 18.47
N GLU A 360 21.08 -8.52 19.46
CA GLU A 360 21.51 -8.65 20.85
C GLU A 360 22.37 -9.92 20.99
N LEU A 361 23.56 -9.77 21.59
CA LEU A 361 24.48 -10.87 21.87
C LEU A 361 23.98 -11.70 23.06
N LEU A 362 23.67 -12.98 22.84
CA LEU A 362 23.25 -13.90 23.90
C LEU A 362 24.37 -14.84 24.36
N ALA A 363 25.18 -15.34 23.44
CA ALA A 363 26.32 -16.20 23.74
C ALA A 363 27.38 -16.16 22.64
N LEU A 364 28.64 -16.35 23.01
CA LEU A 364 29.78 -16.57 22.11
C LEU A 364 30.39 -17.94 22.41
N ASP A 365 30.50 -18.79 21.39
CA ASP A 365 31.28 -20.02 21.44
C ASP A 365 32.56 -19.83 20.61
N GLU A 366 33.65 -19.53 21.32
CA GLU A 366 34.96 -19.27 20.70
C GLU A 366 35.55 -20.51 20.03
N SER A 367 35.22 -21.71 20.51
CA SER A 367 35.77 -22.96 19.96
C SER A 367 35.26 -23.21 18.54
N THR A 368 34.02 -22.79 18.24
CA THR A 368 33.40 -22.96 16.93
C THR A 368 33.31 -21.66 16.13
N GLY A 369 33.71 -20.53 16.72
CA GLY A 369 33.55 -19.21 16.12
C GLY A 369 32.08 -18.87 15.85
N THR A 370 31.16 -19.33 16.70
CA THR A 370 29.72 -19.09 16.54
C THR A 370 29.21 -18.12 17.59
N VAL A 371 28.26 -17.28 17.17
CA VAL A 371 27.55 -16.35 18.04
C VAL A 371 26.07 -16.71 18.06
N THR A 372 25.47 -16.75 19.24
CA THR A 372 24.01 -16.82 19.42
C THR A 372 23.51 -15.41 19.63
N VAL A 373 22.62 -14.97 18.75
CA VAL A 373 22.08 -13.61 18.77
C VAL A 373 20.56 -13.63 18.70
N LYS A 374 19.95 -12.56 19.21
CA LYS A 374 18.51 -12.31 19.14
C LYS A 374 18.27 -11.05 18.33
N SER A 375 17.47 -11.15 17.27
CA SER A 375 17.13 -9.99 16.43
C SER A 375 15.62 -9.84 16.28
N ARG A 376 15.22 -8.61 15.97
CA ARG A 376 13.82 -8.20 15.92
C ARG A 376 13.16 -8.64 14.61
N VAL A 377 11.91 -9.08 14.72
CA VAL A 377 11.05 -9.47 13.61
C VAL A 377 10.10 -8.32 13.28
N ALA A 378 9.96 -8.00 11.99
CA ALA A 378 9.11 -6.91 11.50
C ALA A 378 7.61 -7.24 11.64
N SER A 379 7.25 -8.51 11.50
CA SER A 379 5.89 -9.03 11.69
C SER A 379 5.94 -10.49 12.18
N PRO A 380 5.17 -10.89 13.21
CA PRO A 380 5.12 -12.27 13.68
C PRO A 380 4.80 -13.29 12.59
N ALA A 381 4.00 -12.92 11.58
CA ALA A 381 3.68 -13.79 10.44
C ALA A 381 4.92 -14.23 9.65
N GLY A 382 6.02 -13.46 9.73
CA GLY A 382 7.31 -13.81 9.14
C GLY A 382 7.98 -15.04 9.76
N LEU A 383 7.58 -15.46 10.95
CA LEU A 383 8.12 -16.63 11.64
C LEU A 383 7.29 -17.90 11.46
N ALA A 384 6.14 -17.83 10.77
CA ALA A 384 5.24 -18.97 10.64
C ALA A 384 5.92 -20.23 10.07
N ALA A 385 6.87 -20.07 9.14
CA ALA A 385 7.57 -21.20 8.51
C ALA A 385 8.61 -21.86 9.43
N VAL A 386 9.00 -21.24 10.53
CA VAL A 386 9.90 -21.81 11.55
C VAL A 386 9.18 -22.08 12.87
N ALA A 387 7.86 -21.91 12.92
CA ALA A 387 7.05 -22.32 14.05
C ALA A 387 7.16 -23.85 14.21
N GLY A 388 7.81 -24.32 15.26
CA GLY A 388 8.08 -25.73 15.51
C GLY A 388 9.43 -26.26 14.98
N ALA A 389 10.27 -25.40 14.41
CA ALA A 389 11.65 -25.78 14.09
C ALA A 389 12.40 -26.19 15.38
N LYS A 390 13.23 -27.23 15.30
CA LYS A 390 14.08 -27.64 16.43
C LYS A 390 15.30 -26.72 16.53
N SER A 391 15.76 -26.45 17.75
CA SER A 391 17.03 -25.75 17.97
C SER A 391 18.17 -26.46 17.23
N GLY A 392 18.97 -25.70 16.49
CA GLY A 392 20.02 -26.20 15.59
C GLY A 392 19.58 -26.43 14.14
N ALA A 393 18.28 -26.42 13.82
CA ALA A 393 17.81 -26.57 12.44
C ALA A 393 18.34 -25.42 11.56
N PRO A 394 18.88 -25.71 10.36
CA PRO A 394 19.39 -24.66 9.48
C PRO A 394 18.21 -23.84 8.95
N ILE A 395 18.37 -22.51 8.93
CA ILE A 395 17.37 -21.56 8.46
C ILE A 395 17.99 -20.48 7.59
N VAL A 396 17.15 -19.90 6.73
CA VAL A 396 17.45 -18.66 6.04
C VAL A 396 16.53 -17.55 6.54
N ILE A 397 17.15 -16.42 6.84
CA ILE A 397 16.51 -15.21 7.33
C ILE A 397 16.54 -14.17 6.21
N THR A 398 15.37 -13.67 5.85
CA THR A 398 15.23 -12.51 4.96
C THR A 398 14.95 -11.26 5.77
N TRP A 399 15.57 -10.14 5.40
CA TRP A 399 15.41 -8.89 6.13
C TRP A 399 14.59 -7.86 5.35
N SER A 400 13.78 -7.10 6.08
CA SER A 400 13.26 -5.83 5.59
C SER A 400 14.38 -4.80 5.61
N GLY A 401 14.43 -3.88 4.64
CA GLY A 401 15.50 -2.91 4.58
C GLY A 401 15.51 -2.07 3.32
N TYR A 402 16.40 -1.08 3.29
CA TYR A 402 16.67 -0.26 2.11
C TYR A 402 18.16 0.06 2.00
N GLY A 403 18.70 0.01 0.78
CA GLY A 403 20.12 0.22 0.52
C GLY A 403 20.98 -0.87 1.17
N SER A 404 21.86 -0.47 2.08
CA SER A 404 22.76 -1.36 2.82
C SER A 404 22.31 -1.60 4.27
N ARG A 405 21.03 -1.39 4.60
CA ARG A 405 20.52 -1.51 5.97
C ARG A 405 19.29 -2.38 6.03
N ALA A 406 19.33 -3.35 6.94
CA ALA A 406 18.21 -4.16 7.36
C ALA A 406 17.62 -3.58 8.65
N SER A 407 16.29 -3.47 8.72
CA SER A 407 15.55 -2.87 9.85
C SER A 407 14.97 -3.92 10.80
N GLY A 408 14.78 -5.14 10.31
CA GLY A 408 14.19 -6.25 11.06
C GLY A 408 13.94 -7.44 10.14
N ILE A 409 13.84 -8.62 10.73
CA ILE A 409 13.59 -9.87 10.03
C ILE A 409 12.20 -9.81 9.40
N ARG A 410 12.13 -9.93 8.08
CA ARG A 410 10.87 -10.00 7.33
C ARG A 410 10.31 -11.41 7.41
N ALA A 411 11.15 -12.42 7.18
CA ALA A 411 10.78 -13.81 7.29
C ALA A 411 11.97 -14.68 7.71
N ALA A 412 11.66 -15.82 8.35
CA ALA A 412 12.61 -16.91 8.57
C ALA A 412 11.97 -18.21 8.07
N MET A 413 12.77 -19.06 7.46
CA MET A 413 12.32 -20.31 6.83
C MET A 413 13.42 -21.39 6.95
N PRO A 414 13.08 -22.69 6.96
CA PRO A 414 14.07 -23.76 6.92
C PRO A 414 15.02 -23.60 5.72
N ASP A 415 16.31 -23.83 5.93
CA ASP A 415 17.31 -23.93 4.87
C ASP A 415 17.23 -25.34 4.28
N ASP A 416 16.88 -25.45 3.01
CA ASP A 416 16.74 -26.67 2.24
C ASP A 416 17.95 -26.88 1.32
N ASP A 417 19.03 -26.12 1.58
CA ASP A 417 20.27 -26.08 0.82
C ASP A 417 20.12 -25.69 -0.66
N SER A 418 18.92 -25.30 -1.11
CA SER A 418 18.67 -24.94 -2.52
C SER A 418 19.42 -23.68 -2.96
N GLY A 419 19.75 -22.78 -2.01
CA GLY A 419 20.26 -21.44 -2.35
C GLY A 419 19.18 -20.50 -2.91
N LEU A 420 17.91 -20.93 -2.95
CA LEU A 420 16.80 -20.24 -3.61
C LEU A 420 15.90 -19.56 -2.57
N TRP A 421 16.34 -18.39 -2.10
CA TRP A 421 15.75 -17.67 -0.97
C TRP A 421 14.95 -16.43 -1.36
N GLY A 422 14.30 -16.48 -2.53
CA GLY A 422 13.58 -15.33 -3.07
C GLY A 422 14.48 -14.30 -3.75
N SER A 423 13.89 -13.20 -4.21
CA SER A 423 14.63 -12.08 -4.82
C SER A 423 15.23 -11.12 -3.78
N ASP A 424 15.06 -11.43 -2.50
CA ASP A 424 15.50 -10.58 -1.40
C ASP A 424 17.00 -10.38 -1.42
N ARG A 425 17.41 -9.10 -1.31
CA ARG A 425 18.82 -8.71 -1.27
C ARG A 425 19.42 -8.85 0.12
N PHE A 426 18.64 -9.15 1.14
CA PHE A 426 19.13 -9.20 2.51
C PHE A 426 18.87 -10.59 3.05
N LEU A 427 19.84 -11.48 2.84
CA LEU A 427 19.75 -12.89 3.20
C LEU A 427 20.83 -13.26 4.21
N LEU A 428 20.49 -14.05 5.22
CA LEU A 428 21.42 -14.59 6.20
C LEU A 428 21.11 -16.07 6.42
N ARG A 429 22.13 -16.92 6.29
CA ARG A 429 22.07 -18.32 6.73
C ARG A 429 22.45 -18.41 8.19
N ALA A 430 21.66 -19.14 8.96
CA ALA A 430 21.80 -19.29 10.40
C ALA A 430 21.30 -20.67 10.86
N ALA A 431 21.54 -21.01 12.12
CA ALA A 431 20.86 -22.12 12.78
C ALA A 431 19.79 -21.55 13.73
N PHE A 432 18.57 -22.04 13.61
CA PHE A 432 17.46 -21.68 14.48
C PHE A 432 17.79 -22.00 15.95
N VAL A 433 17.34 -21.17 16.88
CA VAL A 433 17.41 -21.50 18.32
C VAL A 433 16.01 -21.55 18.89
N GLU A 434 15.29 -20.42 18.83
CA GLU A 434 13.92 -20.27 19.32
C GLU A 434 13.28 -18.99 18.76
N THR A 435 11.96 -18.93 18.80
CA THR A 435 11.17 -17.69 18.69
C THR A 435 10.68 -17.31 20.08
N ASP A 436 10.62 -16.03 20.40
CA ASP A 436 9.96 -15.61 21.62
C ASP A 436 8.44 -15.87 21.55
N GLU A 437 7.78 -15.96 22.72
CA GLU A 437 6.34 -16.27 22.81
C GLU A 437 5.47 -15.26 22.03
N THR A 438 5.97 -14.03 21.84
CA THR A 438 5.25 -12.96 21.15
C THR A 438 5.53 -12.89 19.64
N GLY A 439 6.45 -13.71 19.12
CA GLY A 439 6.90 -13.68 17.73
C GLY A 439 7.58 -12.37 17.31
N ARG A 440 8.08 -11.59 18.26
CA ARG A 440 8.77 -10.30 18.04
C ARG A 440 10.27 -10.47 17.84
N TYR A 441 10.84 -11.56 18.31
CA TYR A 441 12.27 -11.84 18.20
C TYR A 441 12.52 -13.26 17.70
N LEU A 442 13.55 -13.38 16.89
CA LEU A 442 14.13 -14.65 16.50
C LEU A 442 15.51 -14.75 17.15
N THR A 443 15.74 -15.82 17.90
CA THR A 443 17.06 -16.20 18.38
C THR A 443 17.66 -17.22 17.40
N PHE A 444 18.88 -16.97 16.96
CA PHE A 444 19.58 -17.83 16.00
C PHE A 444 21.09 -17.81 16.23
N LYS A 445 21.79 -18.83 15.71
CA LYS A 445 23.26 -18.93 15.71
C LYS A 445 23.81 -18.66 14.32
N THR A 446 24.95 -17.97 14.25
CA THR A 446 25.69 -17.82 12.99
C THR A 446 27.19 -17.84 13.24
N ARG A 447 27.98 -18.24 12.23
CA ARG A 447 29.45 -18.19 12.29
C ARG A 447 29.92 -16.77 12.01
N VAL A 448 30.90 -16.33 12.79
CA VAL A 448 31.55 -15.03 12.66
C VAL A 448 33.02 -15.22 12.29
N PRO A 449 33.62 -14.25 11.57
CA PRO A 449 35.01 -14.38 11.17
C PRO A 449 35.93 -14.13 12.37
N ALA A 450 37.12 -14.74 12.39
CA ALA A 450 38.02 -14.74 13.55
C ALA A 450 38.42 -13.32 13.99
N GLU A 451 38.56 -12.39 13.05
CA GLU A 451 38.84 -10.98 13.31
C GLU A 451 37.73 -10.26 14.10
N SER A 452 36.50 -10.78 14.11
CA SER A 452 35.39 -10.24 14.89
C SER A 452 35.35 -10.73 16.34
N LEU A 453 36.14 -11.75 16.70
CA LEU A 453 36.15 -12.32 18.05
C LEU A 453 36.65 -11.32 19.09
N ALA A 454 37.61 -10.46 18.75
CA ALA A 454 38.11 -9.43 19.66
C ALA A 454 37.01 -8.42 20.04
N THR A 455 36.21 -7.98 19.06
CA THR A 455 35.04 -7.12 19.30
C THR A 455 33.98 -7.85 20.12
N LEU A 456 33.67 -9.12 19.78
CA LEU A 456 32.66 -9.89 20.51
C LEU A 456 33.05 -10.13 21.98
N ARG A 457 34.34 -10.33 22.29
CA ARG A 457 34.85 -10.46 23.66
C ARG A 457 34.70 -9.18 24.49
N SER A 458 34.71 -8.01 23.85
CA SER A 458 34.50 -6.74 24.56
C SER A 458 33.02 -6.43 24.82
N LEU A 459 32.11 -7.14 24.14
CA LEU A 459 30.67 -7.02 24.37
C LEU A 459 30.24 -7.95 25.50
N THR A 460 29.42 -7.43 26.42
CA THR A 460 28.77 -8.27 27.44
C THR A 460 27.53 -8.95 26.86
N ARG A 461 27.13 -10.09 27.42
CA ARG A 461 25.80 -10.68 27.13
C ARG A 461 24.70 -9.63 27.36
N GLY A 462 23.77 -9.53 26.42
CA GLY A 462 22.73 -8.49 26.37
C GLY A 462 23.15 -7.20 25.65
N SER A 463 24.43 -7.04 25.31
CA SER A 463 24.88 -5.93 24.46
C SER A 463 24.43 -6.13 23.02
N TRP A 464 24.11 -5.05 22.33
CA TRP A 464 23.83 -5.09 20.91
C TRP A 464 25.12 -5.05 20.10
N ALA A 465 25.09 -5.70 18.93
CA ALA A 465 26.14 -5.64 17.92
C ALA A 465 25.55 -5.22 16.57
N SER A 466 26.35 -4.49 15.78
CA SER A 466 26.06 -4.24 14.37
C SER A 466 26.81 -5.25 13.54
N VAL A 467 26.09 -6.06 12.78
CA VAL A 467 26.64 -7.14 11.98
C VAL A 467 26.54 -6.79 10.50
N ARG A 468 27.63 -7.01 9.77
CA ARG A 468 27.69 -6.81 8.32
C ARG A 468 27.68 -8.15 7.61
N SER A 469 26.75 -8.35 6.68
CA SER A 469 26.58 -9.57 5.91
C SER A 469 26.58 -9.29 4.40
N PRO A 470 26.99 -10.25 3.56
CA PRO A 470 26.87 -10.10 2.12
C PRO A 470 25.39 -10.17 1.72
N HIS A 471 24.95 -9.39 0.73
CA HIS A 471 23.56 -9.44 0.26
C HIS A 471 23.11 -10.85 -0.18
N HIS A 472 24.04 -11.65 -0.68
CA HIS A 472 23.84 -13.06 -1.05
C HIS A 472 25.02 -13.88 -0.55
N PRO A 473 24.90 -14.58 0.58
CA PRO A 473 25.90 -15.56 0.94
C PRO A 473 25.89 -16.67 -0.12
N SER A 474 27.01 -16.89 -0.81
CA SER A 474 27.22 -18.10 -1.60
C SER A 474 27.59 -19.26 -0.69
N ASP A 475 27.44 -20.50 -1.16
CA ASP A 475 27.95 -21.68 -0.45
C ASP A 475 29.43 -21.49 -0.11
N GLY A 476 29.77 -21.78 1.15
CA GLY A 476 31.11 -21.60 1.69
C GLY A 476 31.55 -20.15 1.97
N SER A 477 30.78 -19.13 1.58
CA SER A 477 31.07 -17.75 1.99
C SER A 477 30.66 -17.50 3.44
N ALA A 478 31.37 -16.60 4.10
CA ALA A 478 31.01 -16.20 5.45
C ALA A 478 29.66 -15.46 5.44
N ALA A 479 28.67 -16.00 6.17
CA ALA A 479 27.36 -15.37 6.35
C ALA A 479 27.47 -14.01 7.06
N VAL A 480 28.55 -13.82 7.84
CA VAL A 480 28.92 -12.57 8.49
C VAL A 480 30.31 -12.16 8.01
N LEU A 481 30.44 -10.92 7.53
CA LEU A 481 31.69 -10.31 7.08
C LEU A 481 32.41 -9.55 8.19
N ALA A 482 31.67 -8.99 9.15
CA ALA A 482 32.24 -8.27 10.29
C ALA A 482 31.18 -8.10 11.39
N VAL A 483 31.65 -8.06 12.63
CA VAL A 483 30.87 -7.63 13.79
C VAL A 483 31.53 -6.40 14.40
N ASP A 484 30.76 -5.32 14.48
CA ASP A 484 31.13 -4.09 15.18
C ASP A 484 30.31 -4.00 16.49
N SER A 485 30.85 -3.31 17.50
CA SER A 485 30.03 -2.88 18.64
C SER A 485 28.86 -2.06 18.12
N TYR A 486 27.64 -2.32 18.60
CA TYR A 486 26.48 -1.54 18.17
C TYR A 486 26.70 -0.07 18.49
N VAL A 487 26.75 0.73 17.43
CA VAL A 487 26.69 2.18 17.54
C VAL A 487 25.26 2.55 17.14
N PRO A 488 24.43 3.02 18.09
CA PRO A 488 23.09 3.47 17.77
C PRO A 488 23.12 4.38 16.55
N LEU A 489 22.18 4.15 15.62
CA LEU A 489 22.07 4.82 14.31
C LEU A 489 22.13 6.37 14.32
N ARG A 490 22.16 6.98 15.51
CA ARG A 490 22.38 8.41 15.77
C ARG A 490 23.57 9.00 15.03
N GLU A 491 24.64 8.25 14.76
CA GLU A 491 25.89 8.84 14.26
C GLU A 491 26.08 8.85 12.73
N ARG A 492 25.27 8.13 11.93
CA ARG A 492 25.64 7.83 10.52
C ARG A 492 24.62 8.14 9.42
N ARG A 493 23.48 8.76 9.71
CA ARG A 493 22.82 9.63 8.71
C ARG A 493 23.36 11.03 8.95
N PRO A 494 23.38 11.96 7.96
CA PRO A 494 23.46 13.37 8.32
C PRO A 494 22.37 13.56 9.36
N ALA A 495 22.79 13.86 10.60
CA ALA A 495 21.85 14.03 11.68
C ALA A 495 20.77 14.97 11.14
N PRO A 496 19.47 14.69 11.38
CA PRO A 496 18.50 15.78 11.35
C PRO A 496 19.19 16.96 12.04
N LEU A 497 19.32 18.11 11.35
CA LEU A 497 20.15 19.24 11.77
C LEU A 497 20.11 19.34 13.30
N PRO A 498 21.25 19.31 14.03
CA PRO A 498 21.25 19.30 15.49
C PRO A 498 20.17 20.25 16.05
N GLY A 499 19.24 19.71 16.82
CA GLY A 499 18.04 20.46 17.25
C GLY A 499 16.80 20.30 16.36
N ALA A 500 16.79 19.37 15.40
CA ALA A 500 15.59 19.07 14.63
C ALA A 500 14.51 18.51 15.58
N THR A 501 13.39 19.21 15.62
CA THR A 501 12.26 18.88 16.45
C THR A 501 11.06 18.59 15.59
N TYR A 502 10.15 17.80 16.15
CA TYR A 502 8.81 17.67 15.65
C TYR A 502 7.81 18.09 16.71
N ARG A 503 6.62 18.48 16.26
CA ARG A 503 5.50 18.86 17.11
C ARG A 503 4.40 17.82 16.99
N TRP A 504 3.83 17.46 18.12
CA TRP A 504 2.67 16.59 18.23
C TRP A 504 1.70 17.21 19.23
N ASP A 505 0.42 16.89 19.08
CA ASP A 505 -0.64 17.47 19.89
C ASP A 505 -1.26 16.37 20.80
N GLY A 506 -1.64 16.73 22.02
CA GLY A 506 -2.26 15.82 22.97
C GLY A 506 -3.07 16.54 24.06
N GLU A 507 -4.12 15.88 24.54
CA GLU A 507 -4.99 16.36 25.61
C GLU A 507 -4.32 16.16 26.98
N LEU A 508 -4.24 17.23 27.79
CA LEU A 508 -3.69 17.17 29.14
C LEU A 508 -4.66 16.48 30.09
N VAL A 509 -4.30 15.30 30.58
CA VAL A 509 -5.12 14.51 31.53
C VAL A 509 -4.74 14.85 32.97
N SER A 510 -3.45 14.98 33.28
CA SER A 510 -2.98 15.39 34.61
C SER A 510 -1.55 15.89 34.57
N LEU A 511 -1.17 16.67 35.58
CA LEU A 511 0.21 17.07 35.87
C LEU A 511 0.57 16.57 37.28
N ASP A 512 1.66 15.83 37.40
CA ASP A 512 2.35 15.57 38.66
C ASP A 512 3.50 16.56 38.80
N GLU A 513 3.29 17.60 39.61
CA GLU A 513 4.27 18.67 39.81
C GLU A 513 5.54 18.19 40.51
N SER A 514 5.42 17.19 41.39
CA SER A 514 6.56 16.69 42.16
C SER A 514 7.60 16.02 41.27
N THR A 515 7.15 15.38 40.18
CA THR A 515 8.02 14.67 39.24
C THR A 515 8.18 15.38 37.89
N GLY A 516 7.45 16.48 37.68
CA GLY A 516 7.40 17.17 36.38
C GLY A 516 6.87 16.27 35.26
N THR A 517 5.92 15.39 35.59
CA THR A 517 5.38 14.40 34.66
C THR A 517 3.96 14.79 34.25
N VAL A 518 3.71 14.84 32.95
CA VAL A 518 2.36 15.03 32.41
C VAL A 518 1.79 13.70 31.95
N THR A 519 0.51 13.48 32.23
CA THR A 519 -0.29 12.43 31.59
C THR A 519 -1.03 13.06 30.42
N VAL A 520 -0.82 12.50 29.23
CA VAL A 520 -1.36 13.02 27.98
C VAL A 520 -2.15 11.93 27.27
N LYS A 521 -3.30 12.29 26.71
CA LYS A 521 -4.08 11.44 25.81
C LYS A 521 -3.89 11.94 24.38
N SER A 522 -3.44 11.08 23.48
CA SER A 522 -3.26 11.45 22.06
C SER A 522 -3.84 10.39 21.14
N ARG A 523 -4.13 10.78 19.90
CA ARG A 523 -4.86 9.96 18.92
C ARG A 523 -3.94 8.97 18.21
N VAL A 524 -4.50 7.81 17.87
CA VAL A 524 -3.86 6.76 17.09
C VAL A 524 -4.44 6.75 15.68
N ALA A 525 -3.57 6.74 14.68
CA ALA A 525 -3.95 6.83 13.26
C ALA A 525 -4.70 5.58 12.77
N SER A 526 -4.46 4.42 13.37
CA SER A 526 -5.10 3.15 13.03
C SER A 526 -5.18 2.20 14.23
N PRO A 527 -6.19 1.34 14.35
CA PRO A 527 -6.29 0.33 15.43
C PRO A 527 -5.03 -0.56 15.54
N ALA A 528 -4.47 -0.97 14.39
CA ALA A 528 -3.23 -1.75 14.33
C ALA A 528 -2.03 -1.08 15.03
N GLY A 529 -2.08 0.24 15.23
CA GLY A 529 -1.08 1.00 15.97
C GLY A 529 -1.03 0.67 17.47
N LEU A 530 -2.10 0.13 18.04
CA LEU A 530 -2.19 -0.26 19.45
C LEU A 530 -1.98 -1.76 19.69
N ALA A 531 -1.97 -2.59 18.63
CA ALA A 531 -1.91 -4.05 18.75
C ALA A 531 -0.73 -4.54 19.62
N ALA A 532 0.43 -3.87 19.55
CA ALA A 532 1.60 -4.27 20.33
C ALA A 532 1.53 -3.89 21.83
N VAL A 533 0.60 -3.02 22.24
CA VAL A 533 0.40 -2.58 23.64
C VAL A 533 -0.97 -2.96 24.19
N ALA A 534 -1.83 -3.64 23.42
CA ALA A 534 -3.18 -4.02 23.84
C ALA A 534 -3.23 -4.91 25.10
N GLY A 535 -2.15 -5.65 25.39
CA GLY A 535 -1.99 -6.45 26.61
C GLY A 535 -0.96 -5.92 27.61
N ALA A 536 -0.41 -4.72 27.41
CA ALA A 536 0.59 -4.16 28.31
C ALA A 536 -0.06 -3.52 29.54
N GLU A 537 0.50 -3.75 30.72
CA GLU A 537 0.01 -3.16 31.97
C GLU A 537 0.25 -1.64 32.05
N SER A 538 -0.61 -0.95 32.80
CA SER A 538 -0.38 0.46 33.15
C SER A 538 0.93 0.60 33.91
N GLY A 539 1.77 1.56 33.52
CA GLY A 539 3.12 1.70 34.05
C GLY A 539 4.21 1.08 33.17
N ALA A 540 3.86 0.28 32.15
CA ALA A 540 4.85 -0.27 31.23
C ALA A 540 5.55 0.85 30.43
N PRO A 541 6.88 0.82 30.29
CA PRO A 541 7.58 1.76 29.42
C PRO A 541 7.25 1.43 27.96
N ILE A 542 6.99 2.45 27.15
CA ILE A 542 6.62 2.31 25.74
C ILE A 542 7.39 3.30 24.87
N VAL A 543 7.53 2.92 23.61
CA VAL A 543 7.95 3.81 22.53
C VAL A 543 6.80 4.04 21.57
N ILE A 544 6.54 5.32 21.32
CA ILE A 544 5.50 5.80 20.43
C ILE A 544 6.17 6.28 19.16
N THR A 545 5.77 5.72 18.03
CA THR A 545 6.12 6.20 16.70
C THR A 545 4.96 7.01 16.14
N TRP A 546 5.25 8.19 15.60
CA TRP A 546 4.23 9.06 15.05
C TRP A 546 4.19 8.97 13.52
N SER A 547 3.00 9.08 12.95
CA SER A 547 2.83 9.45 11.55
C SER A 547 3.08 10.95 11.43
N GLY A 548 3.77 11.37 10.37
CA GLY A 548 4.14 12.77 10.25
C GLY A 548 4.96 13.07 9.02
N TYR A 549 5.04 14.36 8.71
CA TYR A 549 5.87 14.91 7.65
C TYR A 549 6.65 16.10 8.19
N GLU A 550 7.91 16.21 7.80
CA GLU A 550 8.85 17.24 8.27
C GLU A 550 8.91 17.34 9.79
N SER A 551 8.37 18.41 10.37
CA SER A 551 8.44 18.73 11.80
C SER A 551 7.09 18.55 12.50
N ARG A 552 6.15 17.80 11.90
CA ARG A 552 4.81 17.62 12.47
C ARG A 552 4.39 16.17 12.46
N ALA A 553 3.84 15.75 13.58
CA ALA A 553 3.21 14.46 13.79
C ALA A 553 1.69 14.64 13.84
N SER A 554 0.97 13.87 13.02
CA SER A 554 -0.50 13.98 12.87
C SER A 554 -1.26 12.98 13.74
N GLY A 555 -0.60 11.91 14.17
CA GLY A 555 -1.16 10.91 15.06
C GLY A 555 -0.14 9.84 15.40
N ILE A 556 -0.45 9.01 16.38
CA ILE A 556 0.38 7.87 16.74
C ILE A 556 0.20 6.80 15.65
N ARG A 557 1.29 6.45 14.96
CA ARG A 557 1.30 5.37 13.98
C ARG A 557 1.34 4.02 14.68
N SER A 558 2.20 3.89 15.68
CA SER A 558 2.26 2.71 16.52
C SER A 558 2.82 3.01 17.90
N ALA A 559 2.39 2.25 18.89
CA ALA A 559 2.98 2.19 20.22
C ALA A 559 3.43 0.75 20.48
N MET A 560 4.58 0.59 21.13
CA MET A 560 5.16 -0.72 21.46
C MET A 560 5.87 -0.64 22.82
N PRO A 561 5.97 -1.74 23.58
CA PRO A 561 6.78 -1.79 24.78
C PRO A 561 8.23 -1.35 24.51
N ASP A 562 8.79 -0.51 25.39
CA ASP A 562 10.20 -0.12 25.35
C ASP A 562 11.02 -1.28 25.93
N ASP A 563 11.83 -1.90 25.08
CA ASP A 563 12.73 -3.01 25.42
C ASP A 563 14.13 -2.50 25.81
N GLY A 564 14.30 -1.18 25.92
CA GLY A 564 15.57 -0.53 26.25
C GLY A 564 16.57 -0.48 25.09
N SER A 565 16.31 -1.17 23.97
CA SER A 565 17.28 -1.36 22.88
C SER A 565 17.63 -0.06 22.14
N GLY A 566 16.71 0.91 22.12
CA GLY A 566 16.85 2.09 21.26
C GLY A 566 16.60 1.80 19.77
N LEU A 567 16.22 0.56 19.40
CA LEU A 567 16.06 0.09 18.03
C LEU A 567 14.61 0.19 17.55
N TRP A 568 14.15 1.43 17.42
CA TRP A 568 12.75 1.76 17.09
C TRP A 568 12.51 1.94 15.58
N GLY A 569 13.39 1.35 14.76
CA GLY A 569 13.42 1.52 13.31
C GLY A 569 13.96 2.89 12.88
N SER A 570 14.06 3.13 11.57
CA SER A 570 14.53 4.40 11.01
C SER A 570 13.50 5.54 11.09
N ASN A 571 12.51 5.43 11.97
CA ASN A 571 11.43 6.39 12.11
C ASN A 571 11.95 7.66 12.78
N ARG A 572 11.65 8.81 12.18
CA ARG A 572 12.11 10.12 12.66
C ARG A 572 11.23 10.71 13.74
N PHE A 573 10.08 10.13 14.07
CA PHE A 573 9.15 10.70 15.04
C PHE A 573 8.96 9.72 16.18
N LEU A 574 9.81 9.81 17.21
CA LEU A 574 9.87 8.86 18.31
C LEU A 574 9.69 9.57 19.66
N LEU A 575 8.83 9.03 20.52
CA LEU A 575 8.63 9.49 21.89
C LEU A 575 8.74 8.30 22.85
N ARG A 576 9.56 8.41 23.89
CA ARG A 576 9.53 7.46 25.02
C ARG A 576 8.53 7.96 26.06
N ALA A 577 7.71 7.05 26.55
CA ALA A 577 6.65 7.35 27.49
C ALA A 577 6.38 6.16 28.41
N THR A 578 5.52 6.36 29.39
CA THR A 578 4.98 5.28 30.23
C THR A 578 3.51 5.10 29.87
N LEU A 579 3.11 3.87 29.52
CA LEU A 579 1.73 3.55 29.21
C LEU A 579 0.83 3.82 30.42
N VAL A 580 -0.31 4.46 30.20
CA VAL A 580 -1.38 4.56 31.19
C VAL A 580 -2.56 3.71 30.77
N LYS A 581 -3.02 3.87 29.52
CA LYS A 581 -4.15 3.13 28.94
C LYS A 581 -4.05 3.15 27.41
N ALA A 582 -4.31 2.01 26.77
CA ALA A 582 -4.63 1.94 25.35
C ALA A 582 -6.15 1.82 25.19
N ASP A 583 -6.75 2.67 24.37
CA ASP A 583 -8.18 2.70 24.10
C ASP A 583 -8.39 2.44 22.61
N ASP A 584 -8.55 1.17 22.24
CA ASP A 584 -8.61 0.76 20.83
C ASP A 584 -9.90 1.25 20.15
N ALA A 585 -11.03 1.13 20.86
CA ALA A 585 -12.33 1.64 20.41
C ALA A 585 -12.28 3.17 20.19
N GLY A 586 -11.76 3.91 21.17
CA GLY A 586 -11.61 5.36 21.05
C GLY A 586 -10.48 5.81 20.13
N ARG A 587 -9.57 4.90 19.72
CA ARG A 587 -8.31 5.22 19.04
C ARG A 587 -7.45 6.25 19.79
N TYR A 588 -7.35 6.10 21.11
CA TYR A 588 -6.49 6.94 21.94
C TYR A 588 -5.44 6.12 22.67
N LEU A 589 -4.27 6.73 22.85
CA LEU A 589 -3.25 6.27 23.77
C LEU A 589 -3.10 7.31 24.87
N THR A 590 -3.29 6.89 26.13
CA THR A 590 -2.95 7.69 27.30
C THR A 590 -1.60 7.26 27.83
N PHE A 591 -0.68 8.20 28.01
CA PHE A 591 0.68 7.92 28.44
C PHE A 591 1.25 9.06 29.30
N LYS A 592 2.26 8.76 30.11
CA LYS A 592 3.03 9.74 30.89
C LYS A 592 4.34 10.08 30.21
N THR A 593 4.73 11.35 30.27
CA THR A 593 6.06 11.80 29.84
C THR A 593 6.55 12.96 30.69
N LYS A 594 7.87 13.08 30.86
CA LYS A 594 8.47 14.20 31.62
C LYS A 594 8.54 15.45 30.76
N VAL A 595 8.18 16.59 31.34
CA VAL A 595 8.28 17.91 30.70
C VAL A 595 9.42 18.72 31.33
N PRO A 596 10.07 19.61 30.58
CA PRO A 596 11.12 20.46 31.13
C PRO A 596 10.52 21.47 32.14
N ALA A 597 11.29 21.82 33.17
CA ALA A 597 10.86 22.76 34.21
C ALA A 597 10.34 24.11 33.64
N GLY A 598 10.95 24.60 32.57
CA GLY A 598 10.51 25.82 31.87
C GLY A 598 9.13 25.73 31.23
N SER A 599 8.58 24.53 31.02
CA SER A 599 7.21 24.33 30.52
C SER A 599 6.18 24.14 31.63
N LEU A 600 6.59 23.99 32.91
CA LEU A 600 5.64 23.73 34.00
C LEU A 600 4.67 24.89 34.21
N ALA A 601 5.11 26.14 34.07
CA ALA A 601 4.23 27.31 34.17
C ALA A 601 3.13 27.28 33.08
N THR A 602 3.49 26.93 31.85
CA THR A 602 2.52 26.77 30.75
C THR A 602 1.57 25.60 31.01
N VAL A 603 2.08 24.44 31.44
CA VAL A 603 1.23 23.28 31.74
C VAL A 603 0.26 23.59 32.90
N ARG A 604 0.69 24.32 33.94
CA ARG A 604 -0.18 24.79 35.03
C ARG A 604 -1.29 25.72 34.56
N SER A 605 -1.04 26.52 33.53
CA SER A 605 -2.04 27.41 32.94
C SER A 605 -3.07 26.68 32.08
N LEU A 606 -2.82 25.42 31.70
CA LEU A 606 -3.77 24.61 30.95
C LEU A 606 -4.76 23.95 31.87
N THR A 607 -6.04 24.05 31.54
CA THR A 607 -7.09 23.29 32.21
C THR A 607 -6.97 21.82 31.82
N ARG A 608 -7.24 20.91 32.76
CA ARG A 608 -7.41 19.49 32.43
C ARG A 608 -8.45 19.32 31.31
N GLY A 609 -8.14 18.49 30.32
CA GLY A 609 -8.95 18.34 29.10
C GLY A 609 -8.59 19.33 27.99
N SER A 610 -7.75 20.33 28.26
CA SER A 610 -7.24 21.21 27.21
C SER A 610 -6.14 20.52 26.40
N TRP A 611 -6.07 20.84 25.12
CA TRP A 611 -5.01 20.37 24.24
C TRP A 611 -3.73 21.17 24.45
N ALA A 612 -2.61 20.47 24.32
CA ALA A 612 -1.28 21.04 24.37
C ALA A 612 -0.51 20.66 23.09
N ARG A 613 0.30 21.61 22.61
CA ARG A 613 1.26 21.36 21.55
C ARG A 613 2.61 21.06 22.16
N VAL A 614 3.09 19.85 21.94
CA VAL A 614 4.34 19.35 22.50
C VAL A 614 5.41 19.29 21.42
N THR A 615 6.57 19.87 21.70
CA THR A 615 7.75 19.80 20.84
C THR A 615 8.69 18.74 21.38
N SER A 616 9.05 17.77 20.54
CA SER A 616 9.95 16.65 20.86
C SER A 616 11.11 16.61 19.88
N PRO A 617 12.28 16.10 20.28
CA PRO A 617 13.36 15.85 19.35
C PRO A 617 12.99 14.64 18.48
N HIS A 618 13.33 14.64 17.20
CA HIS A 618 13.09 13.49 16.31
C HIS A 618 13.63 12.16 16.86
N HIS A 619 14.70 12.24 17.65
CA HIS A 619 15.32 11.10 18.30
C HIS A 619 15.66 11.46 19.75
N PRO A 620 14.82 11.10 20.73
CA PRO A 620 15.18 11.27 22.13
C PRO A 620 16.45 10.46 22.42
N GLY A 621 17.45 11.15 22.96
CA GLY A 621 18.65 10.60 23.59
C GLY A 621 18.30 9.57 24.67
N GLY A 622 19.27 8.73 25.08
CA GLY A 622 19.03 7.79 26.20
C GLY A 622 18.63 8.53 27.48
N GLU A 623 19.35 9.61 27.79
CA GLU A 623 19.03 10.56 28.88
C GLU A 623 18.37 11.86 28.39
N ALA A 624 18.34 12.11 27.08
CA ALA A 624 17.81 13.37 26.57
C ALA A 624 16.29 13.43 26.75
N ARG A 625 15.81 14.62 27.09
CA ARG A 625 14.40 14.87 27.32
C ARG A 625 13.57 14.47 26.09
N SER A 626 12.58 13.61 26.32
CA SER A 626 11.62 13.22 25.28
C SER A 626 10.68 14.36 24.87
N VAL A 627 10.61 15.42 25.70
CA VAL A 627 9.89 16.66 25.44
C VAL A 627 10.83 17.84 25.63
N MET A 628 10.89 18.73 24.64
CA MET A 628 11.69 19.97 24.66
C MET A 628 10.88 21.20 25.07
N ALA A 629 9.59 21.24 24.74
CA ALA A 629 8.69 22.30 25.15
C ALA A 629 7.24 21.84 25.12
N VAL A 630 6.42 22.36 26.03
CA VAL A 630 4.95 22.29 25.96
C VAL A 630 4.41 23.70 25.84
N ASN A 631 3.57 23.92 24.84
CA ASN A 631 2.85 25.17 24.64
C ASN A 631 1.34 24.90 24.73
N ALA A 632 0.57 25.93 25.07
CA ALA A 632 -0.87 25.88 24.88
C ALA A 632 -1.16 25.57 23.41
N TYR A 633 -2.10 24.65 23.17
CA TYR A 633 -2.54 24.40 21.82
C TYR A 633 -3.25 25.64 21.30
N VAL A 634 -2.62 26.32 20.37
CA VAL A 634 -3.26 27.34 19.54
C VAL A 634 -3.54 26.65 18.21
N PRO A 635 -4.82 26.47 17.82
CA PRO A 635 -5.17 26.02 16.49
C PRO A 635 -4.45 26.93 15.49
N SER A 636 -3.37 26.43 14.90
CA SER A 636 -2.63 27.21 13.93
C SER A 636 -3.33 27.02 12.59
N PRO A 637 -3.74 28.10 11.89
CA PRO A 637 -4.06 27.98 10.47
C PRO A 637 -2.76 27.56 9.76
N GLU A 638 -2.68 26.31 9.31
CA GLU A 638 -1.40 25.71 8.88
C GLU A 638 -0.97 26.10 7.45
N ARG A 639 0.36 26.28 7.31
CA ARG A 639 1.12 26.45 6.05
C ARG A 639 1.32 25.13 5.27
N ARG A 640 0.24 24.47 4.84
CA ARG A 640 0.19 24.09 3.41
C ARG A 640 -0.26 25.37 2.66
N PRO A 641 -0.17 25.52 1.33
CA PRO A 641 -1.01 26.53 0.70
C PRO A 641 -2.42 26.22 1.19
N ALA A 642 -2.94 27.04 2.10
CA ALA A 642 -4.30 26.90 2.55
C ALA A 642 -5.12 26.82 1.27
N PRO A 643 -6.06 25.87 1.15
CA PRO A 643 -6.99 25.95 0.04
C PRO A 643 -7.52 27.40 0.08
N SER A 644 -7.40 28.11 -1.04
CA SER A 644 -7.54 29.58 -1.09
C SER A 644 -8.74 30.00 -0.25
N PRO A 645 -8.66 31.06 0.60
CA PRO A 645 -9.79 31.46 1.43
C PRO A 645 -11.11 31.43 0.65
N GLY A 646 -12.09 30.68 1.15
CA GLY A 646 -13.35 30.40 0.44
C GLY A 646 -13.35 29.11 -0.39
N ALA A 647 -12.29 28.31 -0.37
CA ALA A 647 -12.28 27.02 -1.04
C ALA A 647 -13.29 26.07 -0.40
N THR A 648 -14.14 25.51 -1.25
CA THR A 648 -15.20 24.59 -0.88
C THR A 648 -14.96 23.24 -1.50
N TYR A 649 -15.56 22.24 -0.88
CA TYR A 649 -15.74 20.93 -1.46
C TYR A 649 -17.23 20.57 -1.47
N ARG A 650 -17.61 19.75 -2.44
CA ARG A 650 -18.95 19.19 -2.59
C ARG A 650 -18.92 17.75 -2.13
N TRP A 651 -19.92 17.34 -1.36
CA TRP A 651 -20.18 15.96 -0.96
C TRP A 651 -21.64 15.65 -1.18
N ASP A 652 -21.95 14.37 -1.37
CA ASP A 652 -23.30 13.92 -1.70
C ASP A 652 -23.90 13.06 -0.58
N GLY A 653 -25.22 13.12 -0.46
CA GLY A 653 -25.96 12.31 0.50
C GLY A 653 -27.46 12.36 0.27
N GLU A 654 -28.13 11.31 0.73
CA GLU A 654 -29.58 11.14 0.65
C GLU A 654 -30.29 11.94 1.74
N LEU A 655 -31.28 12.74 1.35
CA LEU A 655 -32.12 13.51 2.25
C LEU A 655 -33.02 12.58 3.06
N VAL A 656 -32.75 12.45 4.36
CA VAL A 656 -33.60 11.66 5.28
C VAL A 656 -34.72 12.52 5.83
N SER A 657 -34.44 13.76 6.24
CA SER A 657 -35.47 14.72 6.68
C SER A 657 -34.90 16.14 6.77
N LEU A 658 -35.77 17.14 6.69
CA LEU A 658 -35.47 18.53 7.00
C LEU A 658 -36.28 18.96 8.22
N ASP A 659 -35.61 19.43 9.27
CA ASP A 659 -36.26 20.16 10.36
C ASP A 659 -36.19 21.66 10.05
N GLU A 660 -37.31 22.22 9.57
CA GLU A 660 -37.39 23.63 9.21
C GLU A 660 -37.30 24.57 10.42
N ALA A 661 -37.73 24.11 11.59
CA ALA A 661 -37.72 24.96 12.79
C ALA A 661 -36.29 25.21 13.26
N THR A 662 -35.40 24.23 13.09
CA THR A 662 -33.99 24.32 13.48
C THR A 662 -33.04 24.56 12.31
N GLY A 663 -33.53 24.50 11.07
CA GLY A 663 -32.69 24.56 9.87
C GLY A 663 -31.70 23.39 9.80
N THR A 664 -32.10 22.22 10.28
CA THR A 664 -31.24 21.04 10.38
C THR A 664 -31.59 20.02 9.30
N LEU A 665 -30.59 19.65 8.52
CA LEU A 665 -30.68 18.62 7.49
C LEU A 665 -30.21 17.29 8.06
N ARG A 666 -31.07 16.27 8.07
CA ARG A 666 -30.67 14.88 8.35
C ARG A 666 -30.35 14.20 7.03
N VAL A 667 -29.10 13.76 6.88
CA VAL A 667 -28.57 13.17 5.65
C VAL A 667 -27.97 11.81 5.93
N ARG A 668 -28.18 10.88 5.01
CA ARG A 668 -27.52 9.58 4.96
C ARG A 668 -26.46 9.60 3.86
N SER A 669 -25.20 9.37 4.21
CA SER A 669 -24.10 9.34 3.23
C SER A 669 -23.26 8.08 3.37
N ARG A 670 -22.59 7.71 2.28
CA ARG A 670 -21.85 6.46 2.15
C ARG A 670 -20.49 6.54 2.82
N VAL A 671 -20.09 5.43 3.46
CA VAL A 671 -18.77 5.26 4.08
C VAL A 671 -17.86 4.45 3.15
N ALA A 672 -16.64 4.96 2.99
CA ALA A 672 -15.57 4.33 2.22
C ALA A 672 -15.25 2.92 2.70
N SER A 673 -15.18 2.79 4.02
CA SER A 673 -14.57 1.66 4.68
C SER A 673 -15.37 1.23 5.89
N PRO A 674 -15.46 -0.07 6.20
CA PRO A 674 -15.93 -0.52 7.51
C PRO A 674 -15.11 0.11 8.65
N ALA A 675 -13.79 0.25 8.45
CA ALA A 675 -12.89 0.91 9.41
C ALA A 675 -13.22 2.41 9.63
N GLY A 676 -13.98 3.03 8.73
CA GLY A 676 -14.42 4.42 8.79
C GLY A 676 -15.57 4.65 9.77
N LEU A 677 -16.37 3.62 10.07
CA LEU A 677 -17.45 3.65 11.07
C LEU A 677 -17.03 3.20 12.46
N ALA A 678 -15.93 2.43 12.57
CA ALA A 678 -15.54 1.76 13.81
C ALA A 678 -15.43 2.69 15.04
N ALA A 679 -15.18 4.00 14.86
CA ALA A 679 -15.11 4.96 15.97
C ALA A 679 -16.47 5.55 16.40
N VAL A 680 -17.54 5.36 15.60
CA VAL A 680 -18.89 5.87 15.88
C VAL A 680 -19.94 4.78 16.05
N THR A 681 -19.58 3.49 15.93
CA THR A 681 -20.49 2.37 16.18
C THR A 681 -21.11 2.44 17.59
N ASP A 682 -20.33 2.88 18.58
CA ASP A 682 -20.78 3.06 19.97
C ASP A 682 -21.27 4.49 20.28
N ALA A 683 -21.34 5.37 19.28
CA ALA A 683 -21.82 6.73 19.49
C ALA A 683 -23.33 6.74 19.77
N ARG A 684 -23.76 7.60 20.70
CA ARG A 684 -25.20 7.80 20.96
C ARG A 684 -25.77 8.75 19.92
N ALA A 685 -26.99 8.50 19.44
CA ALA A 685 -27.74 9.47 18.65
C ALA A 685 -27.77 10.83 19.38
N GLY A 686 -27.49 11.90 18.65
CA GLY A 686 -27.31 13.25 19.18
C GLY A 686 -25.87 13.60 19.60
N ALA A 687 -24.91 12.66 19.55
CA ALA A 687 -23.51 12.96 19.86
C ALA A 687 -22.86 13.79 18.73
N PRO A 688 -22.05 14.82 19.03
CA PRO A 688 -21.33 15.55 18.00
C PRO A 688 -20.23 14.65 17.40
N ILE A 689 -20.05 14.71 16.09
CA ILE A 689 -19.06 13.94 15.33
C ILE A 689 -18.32 14.82 14.33
N VAL A 690 -17.11 14.41 13.99
CA VAL A 690 -16.37 14.93 12.84
C VAL A 690 -16.25 13.86 11.78
N ILE A 691 -16.64 14.25 10.58
CA ILE A 691 -16.60 13.45 9.37
C ILE A 691 -15.43 13.96 8.54
N THR A 692 -14.56 13.02 8.15
CA THR A 692 -13.51 13.25 7.16
C THR A 692 -13.90 12.55 5.87
N TRP A 693 -13.81 13.26 4.76
CA TRP A 693 -14.16 12.70 3.47
C TRP A 693 -12.90 12.23 2.71
N SER A 694 -13.06 11.15 1.95
CA SER A 694 -12.19 10.87 0.81
C SER A 694 -12.56 11.79 -0.35
N GLY A 695 -11.60 12.18 -1.17
CA GLY A 695 -11.87 13.09 -2.27
C GLY A 695 -10.61 13.68 -2.89
N TYR A 696 -10.79 14.35 -4.02
CA TYR A 696 -9.74 15.10 -4.72
C TYR A 696 -10.26 16.48 -5.10
N ASP A 697 -9.39 17.48 -5.02
CA ASP A 697 -9.70 18.90 -5.23
C ASP A 697 -10.94 19.37 -4.45
N SER A 698 -12.08 19.54 -5.12
CA SER A 698 -13.33 20.06 -4.56
C SER A 698 -14.45 19.02 -4.53
N GLN A 699 -14.17 17.73 -4.75
CA GLN A 699 -15.17 16.66 -4.74
C GLN A 699 -14.83 15.61 -3.69
N ALA A 700 -15.77 15.36 -2.78
CA ALA A 700 -15.72 14.32 -1.76
C ALA A 700 -16.59 13.13 -2.17
N ASN A 701 -15.99 11.93 -2.22
CA ASN A 701 -16.62 10.73 -2.79
C ASN A 701 -17.32 9.85 -1.76
N GLY A 702 -16.97 10.02 -0.48
CA GLY A 702 -17.49 9.19 0.60
C GLY A 702 -16.76 9.45 1.91
N ILE A 703 -17.38 9.06 3.01
CA ILE A 703 -16.85 9.26 4.36
C ILE A 703 -15.67 8.32 4.56
N ARG A 704 -14.47 8.87 4.72
CA ARG A 704 -13.25 8.10 5.01
C ARG A 704 -13.24 7.63 6.45
N THR A 705 -13.58 8.54 7.36
CA THR A 705 -13.66 8.27 8.80
C THR A 705 -14.66 9.22 9.45
N ALA A 706 -15.54 8.67 10.28
CA ALA A 706 -16.35 9.42 11.22
C ALA A 706 -15.89 9.09 12.64
N MET A 707 -15.84 10.10 13.50
CA MET A 707 -15.38 9.94 14.88
C MET A 707 -16.09 10.96 15.79
N PRO A 708 -16.25 10.67 17.10
CA PRO A 708 -16.79 11.64 18.05
C PRO A 708 -16.01 12.96 18.00
N ASP A 709 -16.74 14.08 17.97
CA ASP A 709 -16.16 15.42 18.08
C ASP A 709 -15.81 15.67 19.54
N ASP A 710 -14.52 15.64 19.86
CA ASP A 710 -13.99 15.95 21.19
C ASP A 710 -13.69 17.45 21.36
N GLY A 711 -14.11 18.29 20.41
CA GLY A 711 -13.92 19.75 20.43
C GLY A 711 -12.50 20.21 20.17
N SER A 712 -11.57 19.30 19.85
CA SER A 712 -10.14 19.60 19.74
C SER A 712 -9.74 20.40 18.50
N GLY A 713 -10.52 20.32 17.43
CA GLY A 713 -10.12 20.81 16.11
C GLY A 713 -8.96 20.01 15.48
N LEU A 714 -8.53 18.89 16.07
CA LEU A 714 -7.32 18.14 15.71
C LEU A 714 -7.63 16.91 14.86
N TRP A 715 -8.19 17.15 13.67
CA TRP A 715 -8.67 16.12 12.75
C TRP A 715 -7.64 15.73 11.68
N GLY A 716 -6.37 16.07 11.92
CA GLY A 716 -5.27 15.95 10.96
C GLY A 716 -5.30 17.03 9.88
N SER A 717 -4.35 16.98 8.96
CA SER A 717 -4.27 17.91 7.81
C SER A 717 -5.25 17.55 6.68
N ASN A 718 -6.39 16.95 7.02
CA ASN A 718 -7.41 16.56 6.05
C ASN A 718 -8.15 17.81 5.58
N ARG A 719 -8.26 17.98 4.25
CA ARG A 719 -8.90 19.16 3.66
C ARG A 719 -10.43 19.00 3.58
N PHE A 720 -10.97 17.82 3.78
CA PHE A 720 -12.41 17.56 3.65
C PHE A 720 -12.99 17.20 5.01
N LEU A 721 -13.36 18.22 5.79
CA LEU A 721 -13.82 18.08 7.17
C LEU A 721 -15.24 18.65 7.33
N LEU A 722 -16.11 17.89 7.98
CA LEU A 722 -17.47 18.30 8.31
C LEU A 722 -17.77 17.99 9.79
N ARG A 723 -18.26 18.98 10.54
CA ARG A 723 -18.84 18.75 11.87
C ARG A 723 -20.33 18.49 11.71
N ALA A 724 -20.82 17.45 12.39
CA ALA A 724 -22.20 17.00 12.31
C ALA A 724 -22.66 16.42 13.64
N THR A 725 -23.94 16.10 13.75
CA THR A 725 -24.52 15.36 14.88
C THR A 725 -24.82 13.94 14.43
N PHE A 726 -24.31 12.95 15.14
CA PHE A 726 -24.52 11.52 14.85
C PHE A 726 -26.00 11.15 15.03
N VAL A 727 -26.54 10.37 14.10
CA VAL A 727 -27.89 9.78 14.24
C VAL A 727 -27.78 8.27 14.34
N GLU A 728 -27.18 7.63 13.33
CA GLU A 728 -27.06 6.16 13.25
C GLU A 728 -25.94 5.74 12.30
N ALA A 729 -25.31 4.59 12.56
CA ALA A 729 -24.38 3.92 11.65
C ALA A 729 -24.96 2.59 11.18
N ASP A 730 -25.01 2.38 9.87
CA ASP A 730 -25.36 1.12 9.24
C ASP A 730 -24.07 0.45 8.73
N GLU A 731 -23.48 -0.41 9.54
CA GLU A 731 -22.21 -1.08 9.20
C GLU A 731 -22.36 -2.05 8.00
N ALA A 732 -23.51 -2.72 7.91
CA ALA A 732 -23.79 -3.67 6.84
C ALA A 732 -23.96 -2.95 5.50
N GLY A 733 -24.75 -1.86 5.49
CA GLY A 733 -24.94 -1.01 4.31
C GLY A 733 -23.77 -0.06 4.02
N ARG A 734 -22.86 0.13 4.99
CA ARG A 734 -21.79 1.16 4.97
C ARG A 734 -22.34 2.57 4.79
N TYR A 735 -23.31 2.93 5.61
CA TYR A 735 -23.88 4.28 5.65
C TYR A 735 -23.74 4.93 7.03
N LEU A 736 -23.60 6.25 7.02
CA LEU A 736 -23.70 7.09 8.21
C LEU A 736 -24.86 8.06 8.03
N THR A 737 -25.81 8.04 8.97
CA THR A 737 -26.85 9.06 9.07
C THR A 737 -26.41 10.09 10.09
N PHE A 738 -26.43 11.37 9.69
CA PHE A 738 -26.03 12.48 10.53
C PHE A 738 -26.87 13.73 10.26
N GLU A 739 -26.85 14.66 11.19
CA GLU A 739 -27.53 15.95 11.12
C GLU A 739 -26.52 17.09 10.95
N VAL A 740 -26.85 18.05 10.10
CA VAL A 740 -26.01 19.23 9.86
C VAL A 740 -26.88 20.47 9.68
N ALA A 741 -26.48 21.59 10.27
CA ALA A 741 -27.16 22.87 10.09
C ALA A 741 -26.95 23.38 8.66
N VAL A 742 -28.02 23.84 8.01
CA VAL A 742 -28.00 24.42 6.67
C VAL A 742 -28.37 25.90 6.72
N PRO A 743 -27.78 26.74 5.85
CA PRO A 743 -28.10 28.15 5.81
C PRO A 743 -29.53 28.37 5.33
N GLU A 744 -30.20 29.40 5.85
CA GLU A 744 -31.60 29.74 5.50
C GLU A 744 -31.81 29.86 3.99
N ALA A 745 -30.84 30.43 3.27
CA ALA A 745 -30.85 30.56 1.82
C ALA A 745 -30.91 29.22 1.05
N SER A 746 -30.57 28.09 1.69
CA SER A 746 -30.69 26.75 1.11
C SER A 746 -32.03 26.07 1.44
N LEU A 747 -32.81 26.56 2.41
CA LEU A 747 -34.03 25.89 2.86
C LEU A 747 -35.06 25.75 1.74
N GLU A 748 -35.23 26.76 0.89
CA GLU A 748 -36.14 26.67 -0.25
C GLU A 748 -35.71 25.59 -1.25
N ALA A 749 -34.41 25.49 -1.53
CA ALA A 749 -33.86 24.45 -2.40
C ALA A 749 -34.05 23.05 -1.81
N VAL A 750 -33.89 22.89 -0.48
CA VAL A 750 -34.14 21.60 0.19
C VAL A 750 -35.62 21.25 0.25
N ARG A 751 -36.52 22.22 0.50
CA ARG A 751 -37.98 22.01 0.52
C ARG A 751 -38.53 21.44 -0.79
N ALA A 752 -37.91 21.80 -1.91
CA ALA A 752 -38.28 21.30 -3.22
C ALA A 752 -37.89 19.82 -3.45
N LEU A 753 -37.08 19.23 -2.57
CA LEU A 753 -36.59 17.86 -2.69
C LEU A 753 -37.52 16.88 -1.95
N ALA A 754 -37.79 15.75 -2.59
CA ALA A 754 -38.48 14.65 -1.92
C ALA A 754 -37.57 13.99 -0.87
N GLN A 755 -38.16 13.48 0.20
CA GLN A 755 -37.45 12.58 1.12
C GLN A 755 -36.94 11.35 0.35
N GLY A 756 -35.70 10.94 0.61
CA GLY A 756 -34.99 9.91 -0.15
C GLY A 756 -34.31 10.42 -1.43
N ALA A 757 -34.49 11.69 -1.81
CA ALA A 757 -33.73 12.27 -2.92
C ALA A 757 -32.27 12.49 -2.53
N TRP A 758 -31.36 12.27 -3.49
CA TRP A 758 -29.97 12.63 -3.32
C TRP A 758 -29.77 14.14 -3.42
N THR A 759 -28.88 14.65 -2.59
CA THR A 759 -28.54 16.07 -2.49
C THR A 759 -27.04 16.23 -2.61
N SER A 760 -26.63 17.37 -3.18
CA SER A 760 -25.25 17.80 -3.17
C SER A 760 -25.07 18.96 -2.24
N VAL A 761 -24.11 18.83 -1.33
CA VAL A 761 -23.87 19.79 -0.27
C VAL A 761 -22.47 20.35 -0.43
N THR A 762 -22.38 21.68 -0.47
CA THR A 762 -21.11 22.39 -0.56
C THR A 762 -20.69 22.82 0.84
N SER A 763 -19.51 22.41 1.27
CA SER A 763 -18.92 22.72 2.58
C SER A 763 -17.54 23.38 2.42
N PRO A 764 -17.11 24.22 3.37
CA PRO A 764 -15.76 24.77 3.35
C PRO A 764 -14.73 23.70 3.74
N HIS A 765 -13.56 23.69 3.11
CA HIS A 765 -12.49 22.71 3.44
C HIS A 765 -12.05 22.74 4.92
N HIS A 766 -12.16 23.90 5.56
CA HIS A 766 -11.89 24.09 6.98
C HIS A 766 -12.92 25.07 7.54
N PRO A 767 -14.08 24.59 8.02
CA PRO A 767 -15.01 25.49 8.71
C PRO A 767 -14.30 26.09 9.91
N ALA A 768 -14.18 27.42 9.97
CA ALA A 768 -13.83 28.08 11.22
C ALA A 768 -14.94 27.77 12.24
N ASP A 769 -14.65 27.83 13.55
CA ASP A 769 -15.62 27.48 14.60
C ASP A 769 -16.93 28.31 14.52
N ALA A 770 -16.92 29.45 13.82
CA ALA A 770 -18.09 30.31 13.59
C ALA A 770 -18.64 30.27 12.15
N SER A 771 -18.03 29.52 11.23
CA SER A 771 -18.52 29.40 9.85
C SER A 771 -19.55 28.27 9.75
N PRO A 772 -20.60 28.45 8.94
CA PRO A 772 -21.57 27.38 8.72
C PRO A 772 -20.86 26.16 8.10
N ALA A 773 -21.17 24.98 8.63
CA ALA A 773 -20.62 23.71 8.13
C ALA A 773 -21.07 23.41 6.69
N VAL A 774 -22.19 23.99 6.27
CA VAL A 774 -22.75 23.92 4.92
C VAL A 774 -22.91 25.34 4.36
N MET A 775 -22.45 25.55 3.14
CA MET A 775 -22.58 26.81 2.40
C MET A 775 -23.76 26.79 1.43
N ALA A 776 -24.05 25.65 0.82
CA ALA A 776 -25.17 25.49 -0.11
C ALA A 776 -25.62 24.03 -0.17
N VAL A 777 -26.92 23.83 -0.38
CA VAL A 777 -27.51 22.53 -0.72
C VAL A 777 -28.23 22.66 -2.06
N THR A 778 -27.97 21.73 -2.98
CA THR A 778 -28.67 21.65 -4.27
C THR A 778 -29.19 20.24 -4.49
N ALA A 779 -30.21 20.10 -5.34
CA ALA A 779 -30.59 18.78 -5.86
C ALA A 779 -29.35 18.08 -6.43
N TYR A 780 -29.19 16.79 -6.15
CA TYR A 780 -28.17 16.00 -6.84
C TYR A 780 -28.58 15.89 -8.30
N ALA A 781 -27.95 16.69 -9.15
CA ALA A 781 -27.99 16.49 -10.58
C ALA A 781 -27.05 15.30 -10.87
N ALA A 782 -27.59 14.09 -10.87
CA ALA A 782 -26.94 12.99 -11.56
C ALA A 782 -26.65 13.51 -12.96
N SER A 783 -25.37 13.60 -13.37
CA SER A 783 -24.97 14.14 -14.67
C SER A 783 -25.93 13.55 -15.72
N ALA A 784 -26.79 14.41 -16.26
CA ALA A 784 -27.86 14.00 -17.15
C ALA A 784 -27.24 13.52 -18.45
N THR A 785 -26.84 12.26 -18.49
CA THR A 785 -26.55 11.54 -19.72
C THR A 785 -27.87 11.36 -20.47
N LEU A 786 -28.17 12.32 -21.35
CA LEU A 786 -28.90 12.19 -22.61
C LEU A 786 -30.20 11.37 -22.59
N ASP A 787 -31.28 11.97 -22.09
CA ASP A 787 -32.65 11.62 -22.52
C ASP A 787 -33.21 12.58 -23.59
N SER A 788 -32.38 13.49 -24.12
CA SER A 788 -32.77 14.44 -25.18
C SER A 788 -32.67 13.88 -26.60
N ALA A 789 -32.82 12.56 -26.79
CA ALA A 789 -32.89 11.92 -28.11
C ALA A 789 -34.26 11.30 -28.41
N ALA A 790 -35.29 11.68 -27.64
CA ALA A 790 -36.69 11.34 -27.90
C ALA A 790 -37.60 12.56 -27.72
N GLN A 791 -37.37 13.61 -28.53
CA GLN A 791 -38.39 14.56 -28.97
C GLN A 791 -38.13 14.95 -30.42
#